data_AF-A0A0V0QBU7-F1
#
_entry.id   AF-A0A0V0QBU7-F1
#
_cell.length_a   1.000
_cell.length_b   1.000
_cell.length_c   1.000
_cell.angle_alpha   90.00
_cell.angle_beta   90.00
_cell.angle_gamma   90.00
#
_symmetry.space_group_name_H-M   'P 1'
#
loop_
_entity.id
_entity.type
_entity.pdbx_description
1 polymer ?
#
loop_
_entity_poly.entity_id
_entity_poly.type
_entity_poly.pdbx_seq_one_letter_code
_entity_poly.pdbx_strand_id
1 'polypeptide(L)'
;MSQEKLPQEQENQQQQQIDENQQQKQETQQKKEETQQQQQQQQLQQKQQQEQQQQQQQQKAQQQNNQQEDAENDLDSQGQSQSQSQSGGFSTPRSKMALKKMGMKKRELKQKKRAEIVEIIKARSEPGAPIDNETVSVFEQHVEKLRQKKLDLFYQIRQEIIDEQEGGSKSLSQSQVNGGAQQEIKKKQQEQTSSVIQREKQVLEKMKRRQENELEKMIEYENKMEEIRRINEQKMLQQQQKERQREEEKKRRQREAMLKQQKQEEEKKKREQEEERQKRRKEKENYEREIKRAKQEQKKEEERRRQKIKQEEEEKIRQEKLKQATEAIFKKQQQQIKKKEKEMLKKDQIRQQQQEQQRRERQKIAEQQRREHEEKLEKCRLQNEKILEEKRKQYLIKQQESEIKRQQFEKQKEREIQERIKQGEQKQMQISQILEEQHKLIEQRKIEYDERIRKQEQIKQEQAHLIEAEQQKKIREQQEKENKIQHVLKKNEQLESMKKSQVISQLNKTDEKVAQAQKKKQQEIKEKHMKFMLKELEKEENIKIMKAQEELKKQKIMEKLQEDQARMEAIRKEREKMSKISEKAKRQLEERKENYLKNFEKQKKRQAKELAQRQSQGIPSRSQLPEDDNDDYNNSEKQQQNGNGHQDEQQNENNQQPQEQTAQ
;
A
#
# COMPACT_ATOMS: atom_id res chain seq x y z
N MET A 1 -5.10 -78.50 43.64
CA MET A 1 -4.42 -78.45 42.33
C MET A 1 -5.01 -77.35 41.44
N SER A 2 -4.95 -76.07 41.84
CA SER A 2 -5.48 -74.98 41.00
C SER A 2 -4.91 -73.61 41.37
N GLN A 3 -3.58 -73.39 41.29
CA GLN A 3 -3.01 -72.04 41.48
C GLN A 3 -1.73 -71.79 40.64
N GLU A 4 -1.73 -72.15 39.35
CA GLU A 4 -0.54 -71.92 38.51
C GLU A 4 -0.86 -71.58 37.03
N LYS A 5 -1.95 -70.84 36.76
CA LYS A 5 -2.30 -70.38 35.40
C LYS A 5 -2.88 -68.95 35.35
N LEU A 6 -2.31 -68.00 36.08
CA LEU A 6 -2.67 -66.57 35.97
C LEU A 6 -1.62 -65.63 35.34
N PRO A 7 -0.30 -65.96 35.23
CA PRO A 7 0.65 -65.03 34.60
C PRO A 7 0.55 -64.94 33.07
N GLN A 8 0.12 -66.02 32.41
CA GLN A 8 0.16 -66.14 30.94
C GLN A 8 -0.93 -65.32 30.21
N GLU A 9 -2.07 -65.05 30.86
CA GLU A 9 -3.13 -64.23 30.24
C GLU A 9 -2.79 -62.73 30.27
N GLN A 10 -2.03 -62.28 31.27
CA GLN A 10 -1.61 -60.88 31.35
C GLN A 10 -0.49 -60.55 30.36
N GLU A 11 0.48 -61.46 30.15
CA GLU A 11 1.50 -61.28 29.10
C GLU A 11 0.88 -61.30 27.70
N ASN A 12 -0.10 -62.16 27.44
CA ASN A 12 -0.79 -62.20 26.15
C ASN A 12 -1.62 -60.92 25.88
N GLN A 13 -2.28 -60.36 26.89
CA GLN A 13 -2.99 -59.07 26.72
C GLN A 13 -2.03 -57.91 26.50
N GLN A 14 -0.87 -57.92 27.18
CA GLN A 14 0.12 -56.87 27.01
C GLN A 14 0.80 -56.95 25.63
N GLN A 15 1.06 -58.16 25.14
CA GLN A 15 1.58 -58.39 23.79
C GLN A 15 0.57 -57.96 22.71
N GLN A 16 -0.72 -58.29 22.86
CA GLN A 16 -1.77 -57.82 21.95
C GLN A 16 -1.86 -56.29 21.89
N GLN A 17 -1.73 -55.59 23.02
CA GLN A 17 -1.72 -54.12 23.03
C GLN A 17 -0.48 -53.51 22.37
N ILE A 18 0.66 -54.19 22.43
CA ILE A 18 1.89 -53.76 21.75
C ILE A 18 1.73 -53.92 20.24
N ASP A 19 1.16 -55.03 19.80
CA ASP A 19 0.94 -55.32 18.38
C ASP A 19 -0.11 -54.39 17.77
N GLU A 20 -1.22 -54.10 18.47
CA GLU A 20 -2.21 -53.09 18.04
C GLU A 20 -1.58 -51.68 17.92
N ASN A 21 -0.73 -51.29 18.87
CA ASN A 21 -0.06 -49.99 18.82
C ASN A 21 1.00 -49.91 17.69
N GLN A 22 1.67 -51.02 17.37
CA GLN A 22 2.57 -51.08 16.21
C GLN A 22 1.79 -50.98 14.91
N GLN A 23 0.65 -51.68 14.80
CA GLN A 23 -0.19 -51.64 13.62
C GLN A 23 -0.77 -50.24 13.38
N GLN A 24 -1.26 -49.56 14.43
CA GLN A 24 -1.71 -48.17 14.33
C GLN A 24 -0.59 -47.21 13.92
N LYS A 25 0.64 -47.42 14.39
CA LYS A 25 1.80 -46.62 13.96
C LYS A 25 2.12 -46.82 12.48
N GLN A 26 2.09 -48.07 12.00
CA GLN A 26 2.31 -48.38 10.59
C GLN A 26 1.22 -47.77 9.69
N GLU A 27 -0.06 -47.88 10.06
CA GLU A 27 -1.16 -47.24 9.33
C GLU A 27 -1.05 -45.72 9.30
N THR A 28 -0.64 -45.11 10.43
CA THR A 28 -0.43 -43.66 10.50
C THR A 28 0.73 -43.21 9.62
N GLN A 29 1.78 -44.04 9.51
CA GLN A 29 2.93 -43.77 8.66
C GLN A 29 2.58 -43.92 7.17
N GLN A 30 1.86 -44.97 6.79
CA GLN A 30 1.33 -45.14 5.43
C GLN A 30 0.41 -43.98 5.02
N LYS A 31 -0.52 -43.56 5.89
CA LYS A 31 -1.38 -42.39 5.61
C LYS A 31 -0.59 -41.10 5.42
N LYS A 32 0.52 -40.92 6.14
CA LYS A 32 1.41 -39.75 5.96
C LYS A 32 2.13 -39.81 4.61
N GLU A 33 2.61 -40.98 4.21
CA GLU A 33 3.27 -41.17 2.92
C GLU A 33 2.30 -40.98 1.75
N GLU A 34 1.08 -41.52 1.84
CA GLU A 34 0.01 -41.28 0.85
C GLU A 34 -0.36 -39.80 0.75
N THR A 35 -0.51 -39.12 1.89
CA THR A 35 -0.80 -37.68 1.92
C THR A 35 0.34 -36.88 1.26
N GLN A 36 1.59 -37.26 1.52
CA GLN A 36 2.76 -36.61 0.93
C GLN A 36 2.87 -36.85 -0.58
N GLN A 37 2.59 -38.08 -1.06
CA GLN A 37 2.50 -38.38 -2.48
C GLN A 37 1.38 -37.60 -3.17
N GLN A 38 0.20 -37.53 -2.54
CA GLN A 38 -0.93 -36.78 -3.08
C GLN A 38 -0.60 -35.28 -3.18
N GLN A 39 0.10 -34.73 -2.18
CA GLN A 39 0.59 -33.34 -2.22
C GLN A 39 1.59 -33.10 -3.36
N GLN A 40 2.55 -34.02 -3.58
CA GLN A 40 3.48 -33.92 -4.70
C GLN A 40 2.77 -34.00 -6.06
N GLN A 41 1.79 -34.90 -6.20
CA GLN A 41 1.03 -35.05 -7.43
C GLN A 41 0.20 -33.79 -7.74
N GLN A 42 -0.36 -33.16 -6.70
CA GLN A 42 -1.11 -31.91 -6.83
C GLN A 42 -0.21 -30.73 -7.21
N GLN A 43 1.02 -30.65 -6.65
CA GLN A 43 2.02 -29.66 -7.05
C GLN A 43 2.46 -29.85 -8.52
N LEU A 44 2.63 -31.09 -8.96
CA LEU A 44 2.98 -31.39 -10.35
C LEU A 44 1.88 -30.96 -11.32
N GLN A 45 0.60 -31.22 -11.00
CA GLN A 45 -0.53 -30.75 -11.79
C GLN A 45 -0.61 -29.22 -11.85
N GLN A 46 -0.39 -28.53 -10.73
CA GLN A 46 -0.36 -27.07 -10.72
C GLN A 46 0.76 -26.51 -11.60
N LYS A 47 1.95 -27.12 -11.56
CA LYS A 47 3.08 -26.73 -12.41
C LYS A 47 2.76 -26.92 -13.90
N GLN A 48 2.15 -28.05 -14.28
CA GLN A 48 1.73 -28.29 -15.66
C GLN A 48 0.67 -27.29 -16.14
N GLN A 49 -0.29 -26.92 -15.28
CA GLN A 49 -1.28 -25.89 -15.62
C GLN A 49 -0.64 -24.51 -15.81
N GLN A 50 0.35 -24.15 -14.97
CA GLN A 50 1.09 -22.89 -15.13
C GLN A 50 1.89 -22.85 -16.43
N GLU A 51 2.57 -23.95 -16.79
CA GLU A 51 3.31 -24.05 -18.07
C GLU A 51 2.37 -23.94 -19.28
N GLN A 52 1.19 -24.58 -19.24
CA GLN A 52 0.19 -24.44 -20.29
C GLN A 52 -0.36 -23.01 -20.42
N GLN A 53 -0.64 -22.34 -19.29
CA GLN A 53 -1.07 -20.93 -19.31
C GLN A 53 0.01 -20.02 -19.89
N GLN A 54 1.28 -20.26 -19.55
CA GLN A 54 2.40 -19.47 -20.05
C GLN A 54 2.59 -19.66 -21.57
N GLN A 55 2.43 -20.90 -22.08
CA GLN A 55 2.42 -21.15 -23.53
C GLN A 55 1.26 -20.47 -24.24
N GLN A 56 0.03 -20.49 -23.69
CA GLN A 56 -1.11 -19.79 -24.27
C GLN A 56 -0.91 -18.27 -24.29
N GLN A 57 -0.29 -17.70 -23.26
CA GLN A 57 0.03 -16.26 -23.23
C GLN A 57 1.08 -15.91 -24.29
N GLN A 58 2.10 -16.73 -24.48
CA GLN A 58 3.10 -16.54 -25.54
C GLN A 58 2.47 -16.62 -26.95
N GLN A 59 1.57 -17.58 -27.19
CA GLN A 59 0.84 -17.69 -28.45
C GLN A 59 -0.07 -16.47 -28.70
N LYS A 60 -0.77 -15.98 -27.66
CA LYS A 60 -1.58 -14.75 -27.76
C LYS A 60 -0.73 -13.51 -28.05
N ALA A 61 0.45 -13.39 -27.44
CA ALA A 61 1.36 -12.28 -27.71
C ALA A 61 1.87 -12.30 -29.16
N GLN A 62 2.19 -13.49 -29.69
CA GLN A 62 2.58 -13.65 -31.10
C GLN A 62 1.42 -13.31 -32.06
N GLN A 63 0.20 -13.74 -31.76
CA GLN A 63 -0.98 -13.38 -32.56
C GLN A 63 -1.29 -11.88 -32.52
N GLN A 64 -1.10 -11.22 -31.37
CA GLN A 64 -1.31 -9.77 -31.24
C GLN A 64 -0.26 -8.96 -32.00
N ASN A 65 1.00 -9.40 -32.02
CA ASN A 65 2.03 -8.75 -32.86
C ASN A 65 1.70 -8.88 -34.35
N ASN A 66 1.28 -10.06 -34.81
CA ASN A 66 0.91 -10.24 -36.22
C ASN A 66 -0.34 -9.44 -36.61
N GLN A 67 -1.33 -9.32 -35.71
CA GLN A 67 -2.51 -8.47 -35.95
C GLN A 67 -2.22 -6.96 -35.89
N GLN A 68 -1.14 -6.53 -35.23
CA GLN A 68 -0.72 -5.13 -35.26
C GLN A 68 0.02 -4.76 -36.55
N GLU A 69 0.73 -5.70 -37.19
CA GLU A 69 1.37 -5.47 -38.50
C GLU A 69 0.34 -5.44 -39.66
N ASP A 70 -0.77 -6.17 -39.56
CA ASP A 70 -1.83 -6.14 -40.58
C ASP A 70 -2.81 -4.96 -40.40
N ALA A 71 -2.96 -4.41 -39.19
CA ALA A 71 -3.89 -3.30 -38.92
C ALA A 71 -3.35 -1.90 -39.26
N GLU A 72 -2.05 -1.75 -39.53
CA GLU A 72 -1.48 -0.47 -39.98
C GLU A 72 -1.62 -0.23 -41.50
N ASN A 73 -2.10 -1.20 -42.28
CA ASN A 73 -2.28 -1.07 -43.74
C ASN A 73 -3.73 -0.95 -44.25
N ASP A 74 -4.77 -1.07 -43.40
CA ASP A 74 -6.15 -1.23 -43.89
C ASP A 74 -7.21 -0.29 -43.27
N LEU A 75 -6.79 0.80 -42.62
CA LEU A 75 -7.69 1.71 -41.88
C LEU A 75 -8.04 3.03 -42.60
N ASP A 76 -7.83 3.12 -43.92
CA ASP A 76 -8.19 4.31 -44.71
C ASP A 76 -9.28 4.09 -45.78
N SER A 77 -9.93 2.93 -45.80
CA SER A 77 -10.95 2.65 -46.83
C SER A 77 -12.15 1.88 -46.27
N GLN A 78 -13.32 2.52 -46.37
CA GLN A 78 -14.67 1.92 -46.25
C GLN A 78 -15.28 1.75 -44.84
N GLY A 79 -16.28 2.59 -44.57
CA GLY A 79 -17.16 2.43 -43.42
C GLY A 79 -18.16 3.58 -43.20
N GLN A 80 -18.62 4.23 -44.28
CA GLN A 80 -19.73 5.19 -44.21
C GLN A 80 -21.04 4.48 -44.60
N SER A 81 -21.75 3.94 -43.61
CA SER A 81 -23.17 3.60 -43.80
C SER A 81 -23.94 3.61 -42.48
N GLN A 82 -24.76 4.66 -42.36
CA GLN A 82 -26.09 4.69 -41.77
C GLN A 82 -26.30 4.18 -40.33
N SER A 83 -25.96 5.04 -39.36
CA SER A 83 -26.73 5.17 -38.12
C SER A 83 -26.63 6.61 -37.59
N GLN A 84 -27.28 7.54 -38.29
CA GLN A 84 -27.40 8.94 -37.87
C GLN A 84 -28.56 9.09 -36.88
N SER A 85 -28.29 8.89 -35.59
CA SER A 85 -29.12 9.46 -34.53
C SER A 85 -28.28 9.72 -33.27
N GLN A 86 -28.11 11.00 -32.95
CA GLN A 86 -27.75 11.56 -31.63
C GLN A 86 -26.31 11.50 -31.08
N SER A 87 -25.25 11.27 -31.88
CA SER A 87 -23.84 11.35 -31.36
C SER A 87 -23.05 12.64 -31.70
N GLY A 88 -23.74 13.70 -32.14
CA GLY A 88 -23.15 14.91 -32.72
C GLY A 88 -22.22 15.73 -31.80
N GLY A 89 -22.30 15.62 -30.47
CA GLY A 89 -21.50 16.44 -29.55
C GLY A 89 -20.00 16.06 -29.44
N PHE A 90 -19.63 14.82 -29.77
CA PHE A 90 -18.27 14.31 -29.53
C PHE A 90 -17.33 14.41 -30.74
N SER A 91 -17.78 14.97 -31.87
CA SER A 91 -16.99 15.01 -33.11
C SER A 91 -16.25 16.33 -33.35
N THR A 92 -16.52 17.36 -32.55
CA THR A 92 -15.87 18.67 -32.73
C THR A 92 -14.36 18.57 -32.47
N PRO A 93 -13.50 19.37 -33.14
CA PRO A 93 -12.06 19.38 -32.88
C PRO A 93 -11.71 19.59 -31.40
N ARG A 94 -12.45 20.48 -30.73
CA ARG A 94 -12.32 20.75 -29.29
C ARG A 94 -12.65 19.50 -28.44
N SER A 95 -13.71 18.78 -28.80
CA SER A 95 -14.06 17.49 -28.17
C SER A 95 -12.97 16.43 -28.39
N LYS A 96 -12.38 16.34 -29.60
CA LYS A 96 -11.28 15.42 -29.88
C LYS A 96 -10.03 15.76 -29.07
N MET A 97 -9.70 17.04 -28.94
CA MET A 97 -8.58 17.50 -28.11
C MET A 97 -8.80 17.24 -26.63
N ALA A 98 -10.02 17.45 -26.11
CA ALA A 98 -10.35 17.13 -24.72
C ALA A 98 -10.19 15.63 -24.43
N LEU A 99 -10.73 14.76 -25.30
CA LEU A 99 -10.53 13.31 -25.20
C LEU A 99 -9.04 12.93 -25.23
N LYS A 100 -8.26 13.55 -26.11
CA LYS A 100 -6.81 13.33 -26.20
C LYS A 100 -6.09 13.78 -24.92
N LYS A 101 -6.35 15.00 -24.42
CA LYS A 101 -5.77 15.55 -23.18
C LYS A 101 -6.10 14.68 -21.96
N MET A 102 -7.28 14.07 -21.95
CA MET A 102 -7.71 13.15 -20.90
C MET A 102 -7.15 11.73 -21.01
N GLY A 103 -6.67 11.31 -22.18
CA GLY A 103 -6.31 9.91 -22.43
C GLY A 103 -7.51 8.95 -22.49
N MET A 104 -8.70 9.44 -22.86
CA MET A 104 -9.93 8.64 -22.92
C MET A 104 -10.38 8.40 -24.36
N LYS A 105 -11.02 7.25 -24.61
CA LYS A 105 -11.60 6.91 -25.92
C LYS A 105 -13.06 7.32 -26.01
N LYS A 106 -13.54 7.75 -27.19
CA LYS A 106 -14.95 8.12 -27.40
C LYS A 106 -15.95 7.03 -26.97
N ARG A 107 -15.59 5.75 -27.14
CA ARG A 107 -16.41 4.61 -26.73
C ARG A 107 -16.65 4.54 -25.21
N GLU A 108 -15.77 5.11 -24.40
CA GLU A 108 -15.85 5.06 -22.93
C GLU A 108 -16.85 6.07 -22.36
N LEU A 109 -17.29 7.05 -23.17
CA LEU A 109 -18.34 8.00 -22.82
C LEU A 109 -19.74 7.49 -23.19
N LYS A 110 -19.82 6.43 -24.01
CA LYS A 110 -21.09 5.78 -24.36
C LYS A 110 -21.55 4.91 -23.20
N GLN A 111 -22.86 4.88 -22.97
CA GLN A 111 -23.46 3.96 -22.01
C GLN A 111 -23.21 2.53 -22.48
N LYS A 112 -22.62 1.70 -21.61
CA LYS A 112 -22.37 0.30 -21.91
C LYS A 112 -23.68 -0.48 -21.87
N LYS A 113 -23.86 -1.41 -22.82
CA LYS A 113 -25.02 -2.30 -22.81
C LYS A 113 -24.86 -3.34 -21.70
N ARG A 114 -25.97 -3.85 -21.19
CA ARG A 114 -25.98 -4.91 -20.16
C ARG A 114 -25.14 -6.14 -20.55
N ALA A 115 -25.14 -6.52 -21.84
CA ALA A 115 -24.32 -7.62 -22.35
C ALA A 115 -22.81 -7.37 -22.16
N GLU A 116 -22.34 -6.15 -22.43
CA GLU A 116 -20.93 -5.76 -22.24
C GLU A 116 -20.56 -5.76 -20.75
N ILE A 117 -21.49 -5.36 -19.88
CA ILE A 117 -21.29 -5.41 -18.43
C ILE A 117 -21.15 -6.87 -17.95
N VAL A 118 -21.97 -7.77 -18.49
CA VAL A 118 -21.86 -9.21 -18.19
C VAL A 118 -20.52 -9.76 -18.67
N GLU A 119 -20.02 -9.38 -19.84
CA GLU A 119 -18.69 -9.79 -20.32
C GLU A 119 -17.57 -9.28 -19.41
N ILE A 120 -17.66 -8.03 -18.93
CA ILE A 120 -16.70 -7.46 -17.98
C ILE A 120 -16.68 -8.27 -16.66
N ILE A 121 -17.85 -8.68 -16.17
CA ILE A 121 -17.97 -9.52 -14.96
C ILE A 121 -17.40 -10.92 -15.24
N LYS A 122 -17.74 -11.55 -16.37
CA LYS A 122 -17.24 -12.87 -16.77
C LYS A 122 -15.72 -12.92 -16.89
N ALA A 123 -15.12 -11.88 -17.47
CA ALA A 123 -13.67 -11.81 -17.64
C ALA A 123 -12.89 -11.78 -16.31
N ARG A 124 -13.57 -11.46 -15.19
CA ARG A 124 -12.97 -11.32 -13.86
C ARG A 124 -13.43 -12.37 -12.87
N SER A 125 -14.57 -13.00 -13.14
CA SER A 125 -15.12 -14.09 -12.33
C SER A 125 -14.48 -15.41 -12.75
N GLU A 126 -14.54 -16.41 -11.88
CA GLU A 126 -14.06 -17.75 -12.21
C GLU A 126 -14.85 -18.31 -13.43
N PRO A 127 -14.17 -19.01 -14.37
CA PRO A 127 -14.84 -19.59 -15.52
C PRO A 127 -15.97 -20.53 -15.09
N GLY A 128 -17.19 -20.25 -15.56
CA GLY A 128 -18.38 -21.04 -15.22
C GLY A 128 -19.13 -20.59 -13.96
N ALA A 129 -18.66 -19.58 -13.23
CA ALA A 129 -19.41 -19.03 -12.11
C ALA A 129 -20.74 -18.40 -12.57
N PRO A 130 -21.89 -18.76 -11.97
CA PRO A 130 -23.18 -18.17 -12.32
C PRO A 130 -23.19 -16.69 -11.91
N ILE A 131 -23.55 -15.82 -12.85
CA ILE A 131 -23.65 -14.38 -12.61
C ILE A 131 -25.07 -14.04 -12.20
N ASP A 132 -25.21 -13.56 -10.97
CA ASP A 132 -26.50 -13.11 -10.44
C ASP A 132 -26.92 -11.77 -11.09
N ASN A 133 -28.22 -11.61 -11.34
CA ASN A 133 -28.80 -10.38 -11.86
C ASN A 133 -28.56 -9.19 -10.94
N GLU A 134 -28.54 -9.42 -9.63
CA GLU A 134 -28.21 -8.38 -8.63
C GLU A 134 -26.77 -7.86 -8.83
N THR A 135 -25.83 -8.77 -9.12
CA THR A 135 -24.43 -8.40 -9.38
C THR A 135 -24.33 -7.56 -10.65
N VAL A 136 -25.04 -7.94 -11.71
CA VAL A 136 -25.08 -7.15 -12.96
C VAL A 136 -25.63 -5.76 -12.72
N SER A 137 -26.72 -5.63 -11.95
CA SER A 137 -27.34 -4.34 -11.63
C SER A 137 -26.38 -3.41 -10.87
N VAL A 138 -25.63 -3.92 -9.90
CA VAL A 138 -24.67 -3.12 -9.13
C VAL A 138 -23.51 -2.65 -10.02
N PHE A 139 -23.00 -3.52 -10.89
CA PHE A 139 -21.97 -3.15 -11.86
C PHE A 139 -22.49 -2.12 -12.87
N GLU A 140 -23.72 -2.26 -13.34
CA GLU A 140 -24.37 -1.30 -14.25
C GLU A 140 -24.44 0.10 -13.64
N GLN A 141 -24.96 0.21 -12.41
CA GLN A 141 -25.01 1.48 -11.68
C GLN A 141 -23.61 2.07 -11.46
N HIS A 142 -22.64 1.22 -11.13
CA HIS A 142 -21.27 1.67 -10.90
C HIS A 142 -20.59 2.20 -12.17
N VAL A 143 -20.69 1.45 -13.28
CA VAL A 143 -20.15 1.83 -14.58
C VAL A 143 -20.83 3.10 -15.09
N GLU A 144 -22.13 3.25 -14.89
CA GLU A 144 -22.87 4.46 -15.26
C GLU A 144 -22.41 5.67 -14.44
N LYS A 145 -22.21 5.49 -13.12
CA LYS A 145 -21.66 6.54 -12.26
C LYS A 145 -20.25 6.97 -12.67
N LEU A 146 -19.40 6.02 -13.06
CA LEU A 146 -18.06 6.32 -13.60
C LEU A 146 -18.16 7.06 -14.94
N ARG A 147 -19.06 6.65 -15.83
CA ARG A 147 -19.31 7.32 -17.11
C ARG A 147 -19.73 8.78 -16.92
N GLN A 148 -20.61 9.05 -15.97
CA GLN A 148 -21.05 10.41 -15.64
C GLN A 148 -19.87 11.27 -15.16
N LYS A 149 -19.05 10.78 -14.22
CA LYS A 149 -17.84 11.48 -13.78
C LYS A 149 -16.88 11.79 -14.93
N LYS A 150 -16.71 10.84 -15.86
CA LYS A 150 -15.87 11.04 -17.05
C LYS A 150 -16.45 12.08 -17.99
N LEU A 151 -17.77 12.12 -18.16
CA LEU A 151 -18.43 13.15 -18.94
C LEU A 151 -18.25 14.54 -18.32
N ASP A 152 -18.42 14.67 -17.01
CA ASP A 152 -18.23 15.93 -16.30
C ASP A 152 -16.81 16.45 -16.49
N LEU A 153 -15.81 15.60 -16.27
CA LEU A 153 -14.40 15.94 -16.47
C LEU A 153 -14.08 16.25 -17.94
N PHE A 154 -14.71 15.54 -18.89
CA PHE A 154 -14.62 15.85 -20.31
C PHE A 154 -15.17 17.23 -20.64
N TYR A 155 -16.31 17.61 -20.06
CA TYR A 155 -16.88 18.95 -20.28
C TYR A 155 -16.02 20.04 -19.66
N GLN A 156 -15.47 19.82 -18.47
CA GLN A 156 -14.52 20.75 -17.83
C GLN A 156 -13.31 20.99 -18.73
N ILE A 157 -12.64 19.92 -19.19
CA ILE A 157 -11.45 20.05 -20.04
C ILE A 157 -11.78 20.63 -21.41
N ARG A 158 -12.95 20.31 -21.97
CA ARG A 158 -13.43 20.93 -23.19
C ARG A 158 -13.62 22.43 -23.00
N GLN A 159 -14.15 22.87 -21.85
CA GLN A 159 -14.31 24.28 -21.53
C GLN A 159 -12.95 24.96 -21.36
N GLU A 160 -11.99 24.33 -20.67
CA GLU A 160 -10.61 24.85 -20.59
C GLU A 160 -10.01 25.07 -21.99
N ILE A 161 -10.20 24.13 -22.92
CA ILE A 161 -9.69 24.28 -24.30
C ILE A 161 -10.40 25.42 -25.04
N ILE A 162 -11.70 25.62 -24.80
CA ILE A 162 -12.45 26.75 -25.35
C ILE A 162 -11.86 28.07 -24.82
N ASP A 163 -11.66 28.16 -23.51
CA ASP A 163 -11.13 29.33 -22.83
C ASP A 163 -9.67 29.62 -23.23
N GLU A 164 -8.84 28.59 -23.41
CA GLU A 164 -7.46 28.69 -23.93
C GLU A 164 -7.44 29.25 -25.37
N GLN A 165 -8.34 28.77 -26.24
CA GLN A 165 -8.43 29.20 -27.64
C GLN A 165 -9.05 30.60 -27.80
N GLU A 166 -10.08 30.92 -27.02
CA GLU A 166 -10.80 32.20 -27.10
C GLU A 166 -10.08 33.30 -26.28
N GLY A 167 -9.36 32.93 -25.23
CA GLY A 167 -8.51 33.82 -24.42
C GLY A 167 -7.12 34.07 -25.03
N GLY A 168 -6.62 33.15 -25.87
CA GLY A 168 -5.28 33.21 -26.48
C GLY A 168 -5.05 34.36 -27.47
N SER A 169 -6.10 35.04 -27.96
CA SER A 169 -5.96 36.19 -28.86
C SER A 169 -6.05 37.56 -28.18
N LYS A 170 -6.20 37.66 -26.85
CA LYS A 170 -6.35 38.96 -26.17
C LYS A 170 -5.29 39.31 -25.12
N SER A 171 -4.40 38.40 -24.70
CA SER A 171 -3.47 38.70 -23.60
C SER A 171 -1.97 38.74 -23.91
N LEU A 172 -1.52 38.51 -25.15
CA LEU A 172 -0.07 38.54 -25.46
C LEU A 172 0.34 39.19 -26.79
N SER A 173 -0.58 39.84 -27.51
CA SER A 173 -0.28 40.48 -28.81
C SER A 173 -0.79 41.92 -28.90
N GLN A 174 -0.40 42.77 -27.94
CA GLN A 174 -0.63 44.22 -28.10
C GLN A 174 0.59 45.07 -27.68
N SER A 175 1.77 44.62 -28.09
CA SER A 175 2.89 45.52 -28.33
C SER A 175 3.31 45.37 -29.79
N GLN A 176 3.16 46.48 -30.51
CA GLN A 176 3.89 46.87 -31.71
C GLN A 176 3.47 46.31 -33.09
N VAL A 177 2.85 47.24 -33.85
CA VAL A 177 3.17 47.67 -35.24
C VAL A 177 2.04 47.51 -36.27
N ASN A 178 1.47 48.68 -36.62
CA ASN A 178 0.91 49.16 -37.90
C ASN A 178 -0.17 48.38 -38.68
N GLY A 179 -1.26 49.11 -38.98
CA GLY A 179 -1.95 49.01 -40.27
C GLY A 179 -3.38 49.57 -40.31
N GLY A 180 -3.55 50.80 -40.85
CA GLY A 180 -4.82 51.29 -41.42
C GLY A 180 -5.76 52.02 -40.45
N ALA A 181 -5.80 53.35 -40.49
CA ALA A 181 -6.73 54.16 -41.30
C ALA A 181 -7.83 54.79 -40.41
N GLN A 182 -7.52 55.98 -39.88
CA GLN A 182 -8.21 57.23 -40.18
C GLN A 182 -9.71 57.25 -39.80
N GLN A 183 -10.03 57.70 -38.56
CA GLN A 183 -11.11 58.70 -38.33
C GLN A 183 -11.41 59.11 -36.86
N GLU A 184 -10.71 58.63 -35.82
CA GLU A 184 -11.10 58.96 -34.42
C GLU A 184 -10.07 59.73 -33.59
N ILE A 185 -9.29 60.64 -34.19
CA ILE A 185 -8.19 61.35 -33.49
C ILE A 185 -8.60 62.69 -32.85
N LYS A 186 -9.84 63.19 -33.00
CA LYS A 186 -10.20 64.52 -32.48
C LYS A 186 -10.94 64.59 -31.14
N LYS A 187 -11.22 63.48 -30.44
CA LYS A 187 -12.01 63.51 -29.18
C LYS A 187 -11.34 63.01 -27.90
N LYS A 188 -10.08 62.55 -27.93
CA LYS A 188 -9.44 61.93 -26.75
C LYS A 188 -8.23 62.67 -26.16
N GLN A 189 -8.01 63.94 -26.51
CA GLN A 189 -6.88 64.72 -25.97
C GLN A 189 -7.22 65.58 -24.74
N GLN A 190 -8.44 65.57 -24.22
CA GLN A 190 -8.82 66.43 -23.08
C GLN A 190 -9.06 65.70 -21.74
N GLU A 191 -8.84 64.38 -21.67
CA GLU A 191 -8.99 63.58 -20.43
C GLU A 191 -7.69 62.86 -20.00
N GLN A 192 -6.53 63.32 -20.47
CA GLN A 192 -5.25 62.64 -20.18
C GLN A 192 -4.59 63.00 -18.84
N THR A 193 -5.20 63.86 -18.02
CA THR A 193 -4.67 64.18 -16.68
C THR A 193 -5.39 63.47 -15.52
N SER A 194 -6.52 62.79 -15.76
CA SER A 194 -7.20 61.93 -14.75
C SER A 194 -7.02 60.42 -14.99
N SER A 195 -6.42 60.01 -16.13
CA SER A 195 -6.26 58.61 -16.53
C SER A 195 -5.11 57.86 -15.84
N VAL A 196 -4.11 58.57 -15.28
CA VAL A 196 -2.97 57.92 -14.60
C VAL A 196 -3.43 57.27 -13.30
N ILE A 197 -4.22 57.98 -12.49
CA ILE A 197 -4.74 57.49 -11.19
C ILE A 197 -5.66 56.28 -11.39
N GLN A 198 -6.53 56.30 -12.40
CA GLN A 198 -7.40 55.14 -12.70
C GLN A 198 -6.61 53.92 -13.20
N ARG A 199 -5.56 54.11 -14.00
CA ARG A 199 -4.68 53.01 -14.42
C ARG A 199 -3.92 52.44 -13.23
N GLU A 200 -3.40 53.30 -12.35
CA GLU A 200 -2.73 52.89 -11.12
C GLU A 200 -3.69 52.09 -10.23
N LYS A 201 -4.94 52.54 -10.09
CA LYS A 201 -5.98 51.83 -9.33
C LYS A 201 -6.28 50.45 -9.92
N GLN A 202 -6.40 50.33 -11.24
CA GLN A 202 -6.62 49.04 -11.90
C GLN A 202 -5.40 48.11 -11.83
N VAL A 203 -4.17 48.65 -11.85
CA VAL A 203 -2.95 47.86 -11.66
C VAL A 203 -2.85 47.36 -10.22
N LEU A 204 -3.15 48.21 -9.23
CA LEU A 204 -3.22 47.82 -7.83
C LEU A 204 -4.32 46.79 -7.55
N GLU A 205 -5.48 46.93 -8.18
CA GLU A 205 -6.58 45.96 -8.06
C GLU A 205 -6.22 44.61 -8.69
N LYS A 206 -5.56 44.60 -9.86
CA LYS A 206 -5.03 43.37 -10.46
C LYS A 206 -3.93 42.74 -9.62
N MET A 207 -3.08 43.54 -8.99
CA MET A 207 -2.04 43.06 -8.08
C MET A 207 -2.66 42.43 -6.83
N LYS A 208 -3.64 43.09 -6.20
CA LYS A 208 -4.42 42.54 -5.08
C LYS A 208 -5.10 41.23 -5.46
N ARG A 209 -5.76 41.17 -6.62
CA ARG A 209 -6.44 39.95 -7.08
C ARG A 209 -5.47 38.80 -7.36
N ARG A 210 -4.25 39.10 -7.83
CA ARG A 210 -3.19 38.08 -7.96
C ARG A 210 -2.71 37.58 -6.60
N GLN A 211 -2.52 38.49 -5.65
CA GLN A 211 -2.14 38.14 -4.28
C GLN A 211 -3.23 37.33 -3.58
N GLU A 212 -4.50 37.70 -3.74
CA GLU A 212 -5.66 36.95 -3.22
C GLU A 212 -5.72 35.54 -3.82
N ASN A 213 -5.56 35.40 -5.14
CA ASN A 213 -5.54 34.08 -5.79
C ASN A 213 -4.31 33.24 -5.37
N GLU A 214 -3.17 33.87 -5.09
CA GLU A 214 -1.98 33.18 -4.59
C GLU A 214 -2.17 32.72 -3.14
N LEU A 215 -2.81 33.56 -2.31
CA LEU A 215 -3.21 33.23 -0.95
C LEU A 215 -4.24 32.10 -0.93
N GLU A 216 -5.24 32.14 -1.80
CA GLU A 216 -6.27 31.10 -1.93
C GLU A 216 -5.64 29.76 -2.36
N LYS A 217 -4.72 29.77 -3.32
CA LYS A 217 -3.94 28.57 -3.71
C LYS A 217 -3.07 28.04 -2.57
N MET A 218 -2.47 28.90 -1.76
CA MET A 218 -1.72 28.47 -0.57
C MET A 218 -2.65 27.83 0.47
N ILE A 219 -3.81 28.43 0.73
CA ILE A 219 -4.82 27.88 1.65
C ILE A 219 -5.35 26.53 1.14
N GLU A 220 -5.66 26.41 -0.15
CA GLU A 220 -6.09 25.14 -0.76
C GLU A 220 -5.02 24.05 -0.64
N TYR A 221 -3.74 24.41 -0.86
CA TYR A 221 -2.62 23.50 -0.70
C TYR A 221 -2.46 23.06 0.76
N GLU A 222 -2.58 23.98 1.71
CA GLU A 222 -2.48 23.71 3.14
C GLU A 222 -3.62 22.80 3.63
N ASN A 223 -4.85 23.08 3.20
CA ASN A 223 -6.02 22.23 3.45
C ASN A 223 -5.85 20.83 2.86
N LYS A 224 -5.34 20.73 1.63
CA LYS A 224 -5.08 19.42 0.97
C LYS A 224 -4.00 18.64 1.71
N MET A 225 -2.97 19.30 2.21
CA MET A 225 -1.93 18.68 3.03
C MET A 225 -2.46 18.22 4.38
N GLU A 226 -3.38 18.97 4.99
CA GLU A 226 -4.05 18.58 6.23
C GLU A 226 -5.01 17.39 6.04
N GLU A 227 -5.75 17.36 4.93
CA GLU A 227 -6.60 16.22 4.54
C GLU A 227 -5.75 14.94 4.36
N ILE A 228 -4.60 15.04 3.68
CA ILE A 228 -3.66 13.93 3.53
C ILE A 228 -3.12 13.47 4.89
N ARG A 229 -2.78 14.40 5.79
CA ARG A 229 -2.36 14.07 7.16
C ARG A 229 -3.45 13.33 7.93
N ARG A 230 -4.71 13.80 7.88
CA ARG A 230 -5.86 13.12 8.51
C ARG A 230 -6.08 11.71 7.96
N ILE A 231 -6.04 11.53 6.64
CA ILE A 231 -6.21 10.22 6.00
C ILE A 231 -5.08 9.27 6.42
N ASN A 232 -3.84 9.74 6.45
CA ASN A 232 -2.69 8.93 6.87
C ASN A 232 -2.74 8.59 8.36
N GLU A 233 -3.15 9.54 9.21
CA GLU A 233 -3.34 9.33 10.64
C GLU A 233 -4.46 8.30 10.91
N GLN A 234 -5.59 8.38 10.21
CA GLN A 234 -6.65 7.38 10.30
C GLN A 234 -6.19 6.00 9.83
N LYS A 235 -5.44 5.91 8.73
CA LYS A 235 -4.85 4.64 8.25
C LYS A 235 -3.87 4.06 9.28
N MET A 236 -3.03 4.91 9.88
CA MET A 236 -2.06 4.50 10.89
C MET A 236 -2.76 4.03 12.17
N LEU A 237 -3.82 4.71 12.62
CA LEU A 237 -4.65 4.28 13.75
C LEU A 237 -5.35 2.94 13.47
N GLN A 238 -5.92 2.75 12.27
CA GLN A 238 -6.53 1.47 11.88
C GLN A 238 -5.49 0.34 11.78
N GLN A 239 -4.27 0.65 11.33
CA GLN A 239 -3.16 -0.30 11.27
C GLN A 239 -2.67 -0.67 12.67
N GLN A 240 -2.49 0.30 13.57
CA GLN A 240 -2.17 0.07 14.98
C GLN A 240 -3.25 -0.73 15.71
N GLN A 241 -4.54 -0.50 15.42
CA GLN A 241 -5.62 -1.28 16.01
C GLN A 241 -5.58 -2.74 15.53
N LYS A 242 -5.35 -2.97 14.23
CA LYS A 242 -5.17 -4.33 13.68
C LYS A 242 -3.92 -5.00 14.22
N GLU A 243 -2.84 -4.25 14.40
CA GLU A 243 -1.58 -4.76 14.95
C GLU A 243 -1.72 -5.10 16.43
N ARG A 244 -2.36 -4.25 17.24
CA ARG A 244 -2.72 -4.58 18.63
C ARG A 244 -3.61 -5.82 18.73
N GLN A 245 -4.62 -5.94 17.87
CA GLN A 245 -5.47 -7.14 17.83
C GLN A 245 -4.67 -8.40 17.46
N ARG A 246 -3.76 -8.30 16.48
CA ARG A 246 -2.85 -9.41 16.13
C ARG A 246 -1.86 -9.72 17.24
N GLU A 247 -1.37 -8.70 17.96
CA GLU A 247 -0.41 -8.87 19.05
C GLU A 247 -1.08 -9.48 20.29
N GLU A 248 -2.32 -9.08 20.59
CA GLU A 248 -3.16 -9.70 21.62
C GLU A 248 -3.52 -11.15 21.25
N GLU A 249 -3.88 -11.42 19.99
CA GLU A 249 -4.12 -12.79 19.52
C GLU A 249 -2.84 -13.63 19.54
N LYS A 250 -1.69 -13.06 19.15
CA LYS A 250 -0.38 -13.70 19.21
C LYS A 250 0.04 -13.95 20.66
N LYS A 251 -0.18 -13.01 21.58
CA LYS A 251 0.05 -13.20 23.03
C LYS A 251 -0.88 -14.24 23.61
N ARG A 252 -2.15 -14.30 23.18
CA ARG A 252 -3.09 -15.35 23.60
C ARG A 252 -2.65 -16.72 23.10
N ARG A 253 -2.31 -16.86 21.82
CA ARG A 253 -1.75 -18.08 21.23
C ARG A 253 -0.40 -18.45 21.84
N GLN A 254 0.46 -17.49 22.16
CA GLN A 254 1.73 -17.74 22.84
C GLN A 254 1.50 -18.18 24.28
N ARG A 255 0.55 -17.61 25.03
CA ARG A 255 0.19 -18.08 26.37
C ARG A 255 -0.40 -19.48 26.33
N GLU A 256 -1.30 -19.78 25.40
CA GLU A 256 -1.87 -21.11 25.17
C GLU A 256 -0.80 -22.13 24.75
N ALA A 257 0.11 -21.74 23.84
CA ALA A 257 1.22 -22.57 23.39
C ALA A 257 2.29 -22.76 24.47
N MET A 258 2.57 -21.74 25.30
CA MET A 258 3.50 -21.83 26.43
C MET A 258 2.91 -22.69 27.55
N LEU A 259 1.59 -22.63 27.80
CA LEU A 259 0.91 -23.56 28.71
C LEU A 259 0.94 -25.00 28.18
N LYS A 260 0.79 -25.18 26.86
CA LYS A 260 0.88 -26.49 26.20
C LYS A 260 2.32 -27.02 26.17
N GLN A 261 3.30 -26.15 25.96
CA GLN A 261 4.72 -26.47 26.02
C GLN A 261 5.16 -26.76 27.45
N GLN A 262 4.74 -26.00 28.47
CA GLN A 262 5.05 -26.34 29.87
C GLN A 262 4.50 -27.72 30.25
N LYS A 263 3.28 -28.07 29.81
CA LYS A 263 2.73 -29.42 30.01
C LYS A 263 3.52 -30.51 29.26
N GLN A 264 3.96 -30.24 28.03
CA GLN A 264 4.77 -31.18 27.24
C GLN A 264 6.24 -31.23 27.70
N GLU A 265 6.77 -30.16 28.28
CA GLU A 265 8.13 -30.03 28.78
C GLU A 265 8.27 -30.65 30.17
N GLU A 266 7.25 -30.57 31.04
CA GLU A 266 7.18 -31.42 32.25
C GLU A 266 7.14 -32.92 31.90
N GLU A 267 6.43 -33.29 30.83
CA GLU A 267 6.35 -34.68 30.34
C GLU A 267 7.66 -35.13 29.67
N LYS A 268 8.31 -34.25 28.91
CA LYS A 268 9.57 -34.53 28.20
C LYS A 268 10.79 -34.47 29.12
N LYS A 269 10.80 -33.62 30.15
CA LYS A 269 11.86 -33.53 31.18
C LYS A 269 11.89 -34.78 32.07
N LYS A 270 10.75 -35.45 32.28
CA LYS A 270 10.70 -36.81 32.86
C LYS A 270 11.31 -37.88 31.93
N ARG A 271 11.31 -37.68 30.62
CA ARG A 271 11.80 -38.64 29.60
C ARG A 271 13.29 -38.42 29.25
N GLU A 272 13.75 -37.17 29.23
CA GLU A 272 15.15 -36.80 29.01
C GLU A 272 16.06 -37.14 30.20
N GLN A 273 15.56 -37.10 31.45
CA GLN A 273 16.32 -37.58 32.61
C GLN A 273 16.64 -39.09 32.55
N GLU A 274 15.85 -39.87 31.81
CA GLU A 274 16.08 -41.30 31.58
C GLU A 274 17.09 -41.54 30.43
N GLU A 275 17.06 -40.71 29.38
CA GLU A 275 17.94 -40.82 28.19
C GLU A 275 19.33 -40.20 28.39
N GLU A 276 19.46 -39.12 29.18
CA GLU A 276 20.73 -38.47 29.49
C GLU A 276 21.66 -39.39 30.31
N ARG A 277 21.07 -40.32 31.09
CA ARG A 277 21.80 -41.38 31.81
C ARG A 277 22.43 -42.41 30.84
N GLN A 278 21.91 -42.55 29.62
CA GLN A 278 22.44 -43.46 28.59
C GLN A 278 23.43 -42.77 27.62
N LYS A 279 23.24 -41.48 27.31
CA LYS A 279 24.06 -40.75 26.32
C LYS A 279 25.45 -40.36 26.85
N ARG A 280 25.57 -40.07 28.15
CA ARG A 280 26.86 -39.80 28.83
C ARG A 280 27.88 -40.94 28.79
N ARG A 281 27.47 -42.16 28.42
CA ARG A 281 28.38 -43.31 28.21
C ARG A 281 29.01 -43.35 26.81
N LYS A 282 28.41 -42.72 25.78
CA LYS A 282 28.85 -42.83 24.37
C LYS A 282 29.74 -41.68 23.88
N GLU A 283 29.70 -40.52 24.52
CA GLU A 283 30.46 -39.33 24.09
C GLU A 283 31.94 -39.33 24.52
N LYS A 284 32.31 -40.11 25.55
CA LYS A 284 33.72 -40.27 25.95
C LYS A 284 34.56 -41.09 24.96
N GLU A 285 33.94 -41.89 24.07
CA GLU A 285 34.66 -42.79 23.16
C GLU A 285 35.00 -42.14 21.79
N ASN A 286 34.25 -41.12 21.36
CA ASN A 286 34.46 -40.47 20.06
C ASN A 286 35.48 -39.32 20.09
N TYR A 287 35.67 -38.68 21.24
CA TYR A 287 36.61 -37.56 21.40
C TYR A 287 38.09 -37.98 21.23
N GLU A 288 38.41 -39.25 21.49
CA GLU A 288 39.78 -39.78 21.36
C GLU A 288 40.17 -40.14 19.91
N ARG A 289 39.20 -40.30 18.99
CA ARG A 289 39.46 -40.66 17.57
C ARG A 289 39.76 -39.46 16.66
N GLU A 290 39.32 -38.26 17.02
CA GLU A 290 39.47 -37.06 16.17
C GLU A 290 40.84 -36.37 16.30
N ILE A 291 41.48 -36.46 17.47
CA ILE A 291 42.78 -35.82 17.75
C ILE A 291 43.93 -36.42 16.91
N LYS A 292 43.78 -37.63 16.36
CA LYS A 292 44.83 -38.33 15.58
C LYS A 292 44.86 -37.99 14.08
N ARG A 293 43.79 -37.44 13.48
CA ARG A 293 43.75 -37.11 12.04
C ARG A 293 44.31 -35.72 11.70
N ALA A 294 44.18 -34.75 12.60
CA ALA A 294 44.57 -33.36 12.34
C ALA A 294 46.09 -33.09 12.28
N LYS A 295 46.94 -33.99 12.80
CA LYS A 295 48.40 -33.80 12.84
C LYS A 295 49.14 -34.24 11.56
N GLN A 296 48.48 -34.90 10.61
CA GLN A 296 49.12 -35.41 9.38
C GLN A 296 49.04 -34.46 8.17
N GLU A 297 48.15 -33.46 8.20
CA GLU A 297 47.91 -32.56 7.05
C GLU A 297 48.81 -31.32 7.03
N GLN A 298 49.24 -30.81 8.20
CA GLN A 298 50.05 -29.59 8.30
C GLN A 298 51.49 -29.72 7.78
N LYS A 299 52.02 -30.94 7.56
CA LYS A 299 53.41 -31.12 7.10
C LYS A 299 53.58 -31.09 5.56
N LYS A 300 52.51 -31.12 4.77
CA LYS A 300 52.60 -31.19 3.29
C LYS A 300 52.52 -29.83 2.58
N GLU A 301 52.19 -28.75 3.28
CA GLU A 301 51.93 -27.44 2.66
C GLU A 301 53.15 -26.50 2.69
N GLU A 302 54.12 -26.74 3.58
CA GLU A 302 55.24 -25.82 3.81
C GLU A 302 56.38 -25.91 2.78
N GLU A 303 56.49 -27.02 2.03
CA GLU A 303 57.56 -27.25 1.04
C GLU A 303 57.33 -26.56 -0.31
N ARG A 304 56.07 -26.28 -0.69
CA ARG A 304 55.73 -25.71 -2.02
C ARG A 304 56.04 -24.21 -2.15
N ARG A 305 56.27 -23.51 -1.04
CA ARG A 305 56.31 -22.04 -1.01
C ARG A 305 57.71 -21.45 -1.23
N ARG A 306 58.78 -22.25 -1.15
CA ARG A 306 60.19 -21.77 -1.20
C ARG A 306 60.83 -21.73 -2.60
N GLN A 307 60.17 -22.25 -3.64
CA GLN A 307 60.78 -22.35 -4.99
C GLN A 307 60.40 -21.22 -5.96
N LYS A 308 59.33 -20.46 -5.71
CA LYS A 308 58.87 -19.40 -6.63
C LYS A 308 59.61 -18.06 -6.50
N ILE A 309 60.37 -17.85 -5.43
CA ILE A 309 60.95 -16.54 -5.09
C ILE A 309 62.30 -16.28 -5.80
N LYS A 310 62.95 -17.31 -6.36
CA LYS A 310 64.31 -17.17 -6.95
C LYS A 310 64.37 -16.92 -8.45
N GLN A 311 63.23 -16.93 -9.17
CA GLN A 311 63.21 -16.81 -10.63
C GLN A 311 62.84 -15.40 -11.14
N GLU A 312 62.41 -14.49 -10.27
CA GLU A 312 61.92 -13.15 -10.68
C GLU A 312 62.99 -12.04 -10.62
N GLU A 313 64.19 -12.30 -10.10
CA GLU A 313 65.22 -11.25 -9.91
C GLU A 313 66.19 -11.05 -11.09
N GLU A 314 66.30 -11.97 -12.05
CA GLU A 314 67.27 -11.85 -13.17
C GLU A 314 66.73 -11.19 -14.45
N GLU A 315 65.40 -11.15 -14.67
CA GLU A 315 64.84 -10.50 -15.88
C GLU A 315 64.75 -8.97 -15.78
N LYS A 316 65.03 -8.39 -14.60
CA LYS A 316 64.71 -6.99 -14.29
C LYS A 316 65.72 -5.97 -14.81
N ILE A 317 66.95 -6.37 -15.13
CA ILE A 317 68.06 -5.44 -15.38
C ILE A 317 68.19 -5.05 -16.88
N ARG A 318 67.61 -5.82 -17.82
CA ARG A 318 67.80 -5.59 -19.26
C ARG A 318 66.78 -4.66 -19.94
N GLN A 319 65.66 -4.34 -19.29
CA GLN A 319 64.59 -3.49 -19.84
C GLN A 319 64.65 -2.01 -19.40
N GLU A 320 65.70 -1.60 -18.68
CA GLU A 320 65.69 -0.32 -17.95
C GLU A 320 66.12 0.90 -18.79
N LYS A 321 66.90 0.71 -19.87
CA LYS A 321 67.46 1.84 -20.66
C LYS A 321 66.58 2.33 -21.81
N LEU A 322 65.64 1.51 -22.31
CA LEU A 322 64.63 1.96 -23.29
C LEU A 322 63.44 2.67 -22.61
N LYS A 323 63.23 2.43 -21.30
CA LYS A 323 62.15 3.01 -20.50
C LYS A 323 62.35 4.51 -20.24
N GLN A 324 63.58 5.00 -20.08
CA GLN A 324 63.83 6.35 -19.56
C GLN A 324 63.35 7.50 -20.49
N ALA A 325 63.35 7.31 -21.81
CA ALA A 325 62.87 8.33 -22.76
C ALA A 325 61.32 8.32 -22.89
N THR A 326 60.71 7.13 -22.88
CA THR A 326 59.24 6.98 -22.85
C THR A 326 58.68 7.39 -21.49
N GLU A 327 59.42 7.16 -20.41
CA GLU A 327 59.09 7.51 -19.03
C GLU A 327 59.07 9.02 -18.83
N ALA A 328 59.92 9.82 -19.49
CA ALA A 328 59.84 11.28 -19.39
C ALA A 328 58.55 11.87 -19.98
N ILE A 329 58.09 11.34 -21.12
CA ILE A 329 56.82 11.73 -21.77
C ILE A 329 55.63 11.21 -20.94
N PHE A 330 55.72 9.96 -20.46
CA PHE A 330 54.72 9.34 -19.60
C PHE A 330 54.62 10.04 -18.23
N LYS A 331 55.73 10.53 -17.68
CA LYS A 331 55.78 11.28 -16.42
C LYS A 331 55.15 12.67 -16.56
N LYS A 332 55.31 13.33 -17.71
CA LYS A 332 54.56 14.58 -18.01
C LYS A 332 53.06 14.32 -18.14
N GLN A 333 52.64 13.25 -18.83
CA GLN A 333 51.23 12.87 -18.90
C GLN A 333 50.68 12.44 -17.52
N GLN A 334 51.43 11.67 -16.74
CA GLN A 334 51.07 11.32 -15.35
C GLN A 334 50.98 12.54 -14.45
N GLN A 335 51.85 13.54 -14.59
CA GLN A 335 51.77 14.77 -13.80
C GLN A 335 50.50 15.58 -14.17
N GLN A 336 50.11 15.58 -15.45
CA GLN A 336 48.84 16.19 -15.87
C GLN A 336 47.62 15.39 -15.36
N ILE A 337 47.67 14.06 -15.40
CA ILE A 337 46.63 13.20 -14.83
C ILE A 337 46.56 13.40 -13.32
N LYS A 338 47.67 13.38 -12.60
CA LYS A 338 47.73 13.63 -11.14
C LYS A 338 47.25 15.03 -10.76
N LYS A 339 47.50 16.05 -11.59
CA LYS A 339 46.94 17.40 -11.37
C LYS A 339 45.42 17.38 -11.57
N LYS A 340 44.91 16.76 -12.63
CA LYS A 340 43.46 16.58 -12.86
C LYS A 340 42.80 15.74 -11.78
N GLU A 341 43.44 14.69 -11.30
CA GLU A 341 42.99 13.87 -10.18
C GLU A 341 42.94 14.69 -8.89
N LYS A 342 43.95 15.51 -8.59
CA LYS A 342 43.93 16.41 -7.42
C LYS A 342 42.82 17.46 -7.53
N GLU A 343 42.56 18.00 -8.72
CA GLU A 343 41.44 18.93 -8.95
C GLU A 343 40.09 18.23 -8.83
N MET A 344 39.97 16.99 -9.33
CA MET A 344 38.78 16.16 -9.19
C MET A 344 38.53 15.80 -7.72
N LEU A 345 39.57 15.38 -6.99
CA LEU A 345 39.53 15.12 -5.54
C LEU A 345 39.11 16.34 -4.74
N LYS A 346 39.58 17.54 -5.09
CA LYS A 346 39.14 18.78 -4.43
C LYS A 346 37.66 19.07 -4.72
N LYS A 347 37.20 18.87 -5.97
CA LYS A 347 35.78 19.03 -6.32
C LYS A 347 34.90 17.98 -5.62
N ASP A 348 35.39 16.75 -5.50
CA ASP A 348 34.69 15.67 -4.81
C ASP A 348 34.68 15.88 -3.29
N GLN A 349 35.75 16.41 -2.70
CA GLN A 349 35.76 16.82 -1.28
C GLN A 349 34.79 17.95 -1.01
N ILE A 350 34.70 18.96 -1.89
CA ILE A 350 33.71 20.04 -1.77
C ILE A 350 32.30 19.47 -1.90
N ARG A 351 32.06 18.58 -2.86
CA ARG A 351 30.78 17.91 -3.04
C ARG A 351 30.41 17.06 -1.81
N GLN A 352 31.36 16.33 -1.24
CA GLN A 352 31.17 15.54 -0.03
C GLN A 352 30.88 16.42 1.18
N GLN A 353 31.59 17.53 1.36
CA GLN A 353 31.32 18.50 2.43
C GLN A 353 29.93 19.13 2.29
N GLN A 354 29.52 19.49 1.07
CA GLN A 354 28.17 20.01 0.79
C GLN A 354 27.10 18.94 1.07
N GLN A 355 27.32 17.69 0.66
CA GLN A 355 26.42 16.57 0.97
C GLN A 355 26.36 16.29 2.47
N GLU A 356 27.48 16.39 3.19
CA GLU A 356 27.53 16.19 4.63
C GLU A 356 26.82 17.32 5.39
N GLN A 357 26.99 18.58 4.95
CA GLN A 357 26.25 19.72 5.48
C GLN A 357 24.74 19.56 5.27
N GLN A 358 24.30 19.22 4.05
CA GLN A 358 22.89 18.93 3.77
C GLN A 358 22.37 17.75 4.61
N ARG A 359 23.20 16.71 4.83
CA ARG A 359 22.84 15.58 5.69
C ARG A 359 22.68 16.00 7.15
N ARG A 360 23.55 16.86 7.66
CA ARG A 360 23.47 17.41 9.02
C ARG A 360 22.25 18.32 9.18
N GLU A 361 21.94 19.15 8.20
CA GLU A 361 20.72 20.01 8.23
C GLU A 361 19.45 19.16 8.18
N ARG A 362 19.38 18.14 7.32
CA ARG A 362 18.28 17.18 7.30
C ARG A 362 18.14 16.44 8.62
N GLN A 363 19.25 16.05 9.25
CA GLN A 363 19.24 15.42 10.58
C GLN A 363 18.69 16.37 11.65
N LYS A 364 19.10 17.65 11.65
CA LYS A 364 18.56 18.64 12.60
C LYS A 364 17.07 18.86 12.42
N ILE A 365 16.59 18.99 11.18
CA ILE A 365 15.16 19.14 10.88
C ILE A 365 14.39 17.89 11.31
N ALA A 366 14.93 16.70 11.03
CA ALA A 366 14.31 15.45 11.46
C ALA A 366 14.28 15.30 12.98
N GLU A 367 15.33 15.73 13.69
CA GLU A 367 15.37 15.72 15.15
C GLU A 367 14.38 16.71 15.76
N GLN A 368 14.23 17.90 15.16
CA GLN A 368 13.24 18.89 15.58
C GLN A 368 11.81 18.36 15.37
N GLN A 369 11.52 17.77 14.20
CA GLN A 369 10.23 17.11 13.93
C GLN A 369 9.97 15.95 14.90
N ARG A 370 11.02 15.20 15.27
CA ARG A 370 10.92 14.11 16.24
C ARG A 370 10.57 14.64 17.64
N ARG A 371 11.21 15.72 18.09
CA ARG A 371 10.90 16.39 19.37
C ARG A 371 9.47 16.95 19.38
N GLU A 372 9.06 17.64 18.33
CA GLU A 372 7.68 18.16 18.22
C GLU A 372 6.63 17.03 18.20
N HIS A 373 6.95 15.89 17.59
CA HIS A 373 6.08 14.72 17.60
C HIS A 373 6.02 14.06 18.98
N GLU A 374 7.16 13.98 19.68
CA GLU A 374 7.26 13.45 21.04
C GLU A 374 6.47 14.31 22.05
N GLU A 375 6.56 15.63 21.96
CA GLU A 375 5.73 16.55 22.76
C GLU A 375 4.23 16.40 22.49
N LYS A 376 3.83 16.18 21.22
CA LYS A 376 2.42 15.92 20.87
C LYS A 376 1.95 14.58 21.43
N LEU A 377 2.77 13.55 21.39
CA LEU A 377 2.49 12.24 21.99
C LEU A 377 2.36 12.35 23.51
N GLU A 378 3.22 13.12 24.17
CA GLU A 378 3.15 13.35 25.61
C GLU A 378 1.85 14.08 26.00
N LYS A 379 1.47 15.12 25.26
CA LYS A 379 0.19 15.82 25.47
C LYS A 379 -1.01 14.89 25.30
N CYS A 380 -1.01 14.02 24.27
CA CYS A 380 -2.07 13.03 24.07
C CYS A 380 -2.10 11.99 25.21
N ARG A 381 -0.93 11.58 25.71
CA ARG A 381 -0.81 10.65 26.84
C ARG A 381 -1.41 11.25 28.11
N LEU A 382 -1.06 12.50 28.43
CA LEU A 382 -1.62 13.25 29.56
C LEU A 382 -3.14 13.42 29.45
N GLN A 383 -3.67 13.72 28.27
CA GLN A 383 -5.13 13.81 28.06
C GLN A 383 -5.83 12.46 28.27
N ASN A 384 -5.26 11.37 27.74
CA ASN A 384 -5.81 10.04 27.94
C ASN A 384 -5.76 9.60 29.41
N GLU A 385 -4.70 9.97 30.13
CA GLU A 385 -4.58 9.71 31.57
C GLU A 385 -5.66 10.44 32.37
N LYS A 386 -5.93 11.72 32.06
CA LYS A 386 -7.04 12.48 32.66
C LYS A 386 -8.41 11.82 32.39
N ILE A 387 -8.68 11.39 31.16
CA ILE A 387 -9.93 10.70 30.80
C ILE A 387 -10.07 9.37 31.58
N LEU A 388 -8.98 8.63 31.75
CA LEU A 388 -8.95 7.40 32.54
C LEU A 388 -9.23 7.68 34.02
N GLU A 389 -8.66 8.74 34.56
CA GLU A 389 -8.87 9.15 35.94
C GLU A 389 -10.33 9.59 36.18
N GLU A 390 -10.92 10.34 35.27
CA GLU A 390 -12.35 10.70 35.30
C GLU A 390 -13.24 9.46 35.24
N LYS A 391 -12.95 8.50 34.37
CA LYS A 391 -13.68 7.23 34.30
C LYS A 391 -13.55 6.43 35.59
N ARG A 392 -12.38 6.42 36.23
CA ARG A 392 -12.18 5.79 37.55
C ARG A 392 -13.04 6.48 38.62
N LYS A 393 -13.06 7.82 38.65
CA LYS A 393 -13.92 8.59 39.57
C LYS A 393 -15.40 8.29 39.35
N GLN A 394 -15.86 8.28 38.10
CA GLN A 394 -17.25 7.94 37.75
C GLN A 394 -17.61 6.50 38.14
N TYR A 395 -16.69 5.54 37.94
CA TYR A 395 -16.89 4.17 38.37
C TYR A 395 -17.02 4.08 39.89
N LEU A 396 -16.17 4.79 40.64
CA LEU A 396 -16.21 4.81 42.10
C LEU A 396 -17.52 5.40 42.63
N ILE A 397 -18.00 6.48 42.01
CA ILE A 397 -19.31 7.09 42.32
C ILE A 397 -20.44 6.09 42.07
N LYS A 398 -20.47 5.43 40.89
CA LYS A 398 -21.48 4.41 40.58
C LYS A 398 -21.43 3.21 41.53
N GLN A 399 -20.24 2.81 41.96
CA GLN A 399 -20.06 1.74 42.94
C GLN A 399 -20.63 2.14 44.30
N GLN A 400 -20.38 3.38 44.75
CA GLN A 400 -20.97 3.93 45.97
C GLN A 400 -22.50 4.02 45.87
N GLU A 401 -23.04 4.51 44.75
CA GLU A 401 -24.48 4.56 44.51
C GLU A 401 -25.12 3.17 44.52
N SER A 402 -24.45 2.17 43.94
CA SER A 402 -24.91 0.78 43.96
C SER A 402 -24.90 0.20 45.37
N GLU A 403 -23.88 0.51 46.18
CA GLU A 403 -23.79 0.06 47.56
C GLU A 403 -24.86 0.72 48.44
N ILE A 404 -25.14 2.02 48.23
CA ILE A 404 -26.24 2.73 48.90
C ILE A 404 -27.60 2.08 48.55
N LYS A 405 -27.84 1.78 47.27
CA LYS A 405 -29.07 1.09 46.83
C LYS A 405 -29.19 -0.31 47.44
N ARG A 406 -28.08 -1.04 47.52
CA ARG A 406 -28.02 -2.35 48.19
C ARG A 406 -28.36 -2.23 49.67
N GLN A 407 -27.78 -1.28 50.40
CA GLN A 407 -28.07 -1.06 51.81
C GLN A 407 -29.54 -0.64 52.04
N GLN A 408 -30.12 0.16 51.15
CA GLN A 408 -31.54 0.51 51.20
C GLN A 408 -32.43 -0.72 50.99
N PHE A 409 -32.06 -1.59 50.04
CA PHE A 409 -32.77 -2.84 49.77
C PHE A 409 -32.65 -3.84 50.94
N GLU A 410 -31.46 -3.99 51.53
CA GLU A 410 -31.25 -4.84 52.71
C GLU A 410 -32.07 -4.35 53.90
N LYS A 411 -32.10 -3.03 54.18
CA LYS A 411 -32.98 -2.44 55.20
C LYS A 411 -34.46 -2.66 54.93
N GLN A 412 -34.89 -2.59 53.67
CA GLN A 412 -36.28 -2.84 53.30
C GLN A 412 -36.66 -4.32 53.50
N LYS A 413 -35.77 -5.23 53.08
CA LYS A 413 -35.92 -6.68 53.27
C LYS A 413 -35.97 -7.06 54.76
N GLU A 414 -35.15 -6.41 55.59
CA GLU A 414 -35.14 -6.63 57.04
C GLU A 414 -36.46 -6.19 57.70
N ARG A 415 -37.04 -5.06 57.26
CA ARG A 415 -38.39 -4.63 57.69
C ARG A 415 -39.47 -5.64 57.28
N GLU A 416 -39.44 -6.14 56.05
CA GLU A 416 -40.39 -7.16 55.58
C GLU A 416 -40.27 -8.47 56.37
N ILE A 417 -39.06 -8.88 56.74
CA ILE A 417 -38.82 -10.05 57.59
C ILE A 417 -39.39 -9.81 59.00
N GLN A 418 -39.16 -8.63 59.60
CA GLN A 418 -39.72 -8.30 60.91
C GLN A 418 -41.25 -8.25 60.90
N GLU A 419 -41.88 -7.73 59.83
CA GLU A 419 -43.33 -7.74 59.68
C GLU A 419 -43.88 -9.16 59.53
N ARG A 420 -43.20 -10.03 58.77
CA ARG A 420 -43.57 -11.46 58.68
C ARG A 420 -43.45 -12.19 60.00
N ILE A 421 -42.42 -11.91 60.79
CA ILE A 421 -42.24 -12.51 62.12
C ILE A 421 -43.42 -12.10 63.02
N LYS A 422 -43.77 -10.81 63.06
CA LYS A 422 -44.93 -10.31 63.83
C LYS A 422 -46.25 -10.95 63.38
N GLN A 423 -46.46 -11.09 62.07
CA GLN A 423 -47.64 -11.77 61.52
C GLN A 423 -47.64 -13.28 61.86
N GLY A 424 -46.46 -13.90 61.89
CA GLY A 424 -46.27 -15.28 62.32
C GLY A 424 -46.63 -15.47 63.79
N GLU A 425 -46.16 -14.59 64.68
CA GLU A 425 -46.48 -14.60 66.12
C GLU A 425 -47.99 -14.40 66.36
N GLN A 426 -48.63 -13.48 65.62
CA GLN A 426 -50.09 -13.27 65.70
C GLN A 426 -50.87 -14.53 65.28
N LYS A 427 -50.47 -15.17 64.18
CA LYS A 427 -51.08 -16.44 63.74
C LYS A 427 -50.80 -17.58 64.72
N GLN A 428 -49.63 -17.61 65.32
CA GLN A 428 -49.27 -18.62 66.32
C GLN A 428 -50.10 -18.47 67.60
N MET A 429 -50.36 -17.23 68.04
CA MET A 429 -51.32 -16.97 69.12
C MET A 429 -52.74 -17.42 68.77
N GLN A 430 -53.22 -17.15 67.56
CA GLN A 430 -54.53 -17.63 67.09
C GLN A 430 -54.60 -19.16 67.04
N ILE A 431 -53.54 -19.83 66.58
CA ILE A 431 -53.44 -21.30 66.58
C ILE A 431 -53.42 -21.83 68.02
N SER A 432 -52.72 -21.17 68.94
CA SER A 432 -52.70 -21.55 70.36
C SER A 432 -54.08 -21.45 70.99
N GLN A 433 -54.85 -20.40 70.68
CA GLN A 433 -56.23 -20.23 71.14
C GLN A 433 -57.15 -21.33 70.59
N ILE A 434 -57.03 -21.65 69.30
CA ILE A 434 -57.80 -22.74 68.66
C ILE A 434 -57.42 -24.10 69.27
N LEU A 435 -56.14 -24.35 69.54
CA LEU A 435 -55.68 -25.59 70.18
C LEU A 435 -56.18 -25.72 71.61
N GLU A 436 -56.25 -24.63 72.37
CA GLU A 436 -56.79 -24.62 73.73
C GLU A 436 -58.32 -24.88 73.74
N GLU A 437 -59.05 -24.28 72.80
CA GLU A 437 -60.48 -24.59 72.57
C GLU A 437 -60.68 -26.05 72.15
N GLN A 438 -59.80 -26.58 71.30
CA GLN A 438 -59.85 -27.97 70.89
C GLN A 438 -59.53 -28.92 72.05
N HIS A 439 -58.60 -28.56 72.94
CA HIS A 439 -58.28 -29.33 74.14
C HIS A 439 -59.48 -29.41 75.10
N LYS A 440 -60.22 -28.31 75.29
CA LYS A 440 -61.46 -28.29 76.07
C LYS A 440 -62.54 -29.19 75.46
N LEU A 441 -62.62 -29.22 74.12
CA LEU A 441 -63.54 -30.12 73.40
C LEU A 441 -63.14 -31.60 73.52
N ILE A 442 -61.84 -31.90 73.56
CA ILE A 442 -61.29 -33.25 73.74
C ILE A 442 -61.51 -33.74 75.17
N GLU A 443 -61.39 -32.89 76.19
CA GLU A 443 -61.73 -33.23 77.57
C GLU A 443 -63.23 -33.57 77.73
N GLN A 444 -64.12 -32.81 77.08
CA GLN A 444 -65.55 -33.13 77.04
C GLN A 444 -65.83 -34.47 76.35
N ARG A 445 -65.12 -34.79 75.26
CA ARG A 445 -65.24 -36.10 74.59
C ARG A 445 -64.62 -37.26 75.36
N LYS A 446 -63.61 -37.02 76.19
CA LYS A 446 -63.02 -38.04 77.07
C LYS A 446 -64.04 -38.51 78.12
N ILE A 447 -64.83 -37.59 78.67
CA ILE A 447 -65.90 -37.89 79.62
C ILE A 447 -66.99 -38.76 78.96
N GLU A 448 -67.35 -38.49 77.70
CA GLU A 448 -68.30 -39.31 76.94
C GLU A 448 -67.74 -40.67 76.48
N TYR A 449 -66.43 -40.77 76.28
CA TYR A 449 -65.74 -41.99 75.83
C TYR A 449 -65.62 -43.03 76.95
N ASP A 450 -65.41 -42.60 78.19
CA ASP A 450 -65.37 -43.49 79.37
C ASP A 450 -66.76 -44.12 79.66
N GLU A 451 -67.86 -43.45 79.29
CA GLU A 451 -69.21 -44.02 79.34
C GLU A 451 -69.49 -45.04 78.22
N ARG A 452 -68.86 -44.88 77.05
CA ARG A 452 -69.00 -45.79 75.90
C ARG A 452 -68.20 -47.09 76.07
N ILE A 453 -67.05 -47.05 76.74
CA ILE A 453 -66.22 -48.24 77.01
C ILE A 453 -66.98 -49.27 77.86
N ARG A 454 -67.85 -48.84 78.79
CA ARG A 454 -68.69 -49.77 79.57
C ARG A 454 -69.75 -50.52 78.74
N LYS A 455 -70.11 -50.04 77.53
CA LYS A 455 -71.12 -50.67 76.67
C LYS A 455 -70.53 -51.52 75.54
N GLN A 456 -69.24 -51.38 75.22
CA GLN A 456 -68.59 -52.08 74.10
C GLN A 456 -68.02 -53.47 74.47
N GLU A 457 -68.02 -53.85 75.74
CA GLU A 457 -67.60 -55.19 76.17
C GLU A 457 -68.60 -56.29 75.78
N GLN A 458 -69.85 -55.92 75.45
CA GLN A 458 -70.91 -56.85 75.03
C GLN A 458 -70.99 -57.08 73.51
N ILE A 459 -70.24 -56.33 72.69
CA ILE A 459 -70.28 -56.44 71.21
C ILE A 459 -68.96 -57.08 70.69
N LYS A 460 -68.44 -58.07 71.41
CA LYS A 460 -67.29 -58.88 70.98
C LYS A 460 -67.67 -60.18 70.27
N GLN A 461 -68.97 -60.47 70.12
CA GLN A 461 -69.46 -61.69 69.45
C GLN A 461 -69.88 -61.49 67.98
N GLU A 462 -69.84 -60.27 67.42
CA GLU A 462 -70.20 -60.01 66.01
C GLU A 462 -68.99 -59.80 65.07
N GLN A 463 -67.76 -60.06 65.54
CA GLN A 463 -66.50 -59.73 64.83
C GLN A 463 -66.10 -60.67 63.68
N ALA A 464 -66.95 -61.61 63.26
CA ALA A 464 -66.61 -62.52 62.16
C ALA A 464 -66.94 -61.93 60.76
N HIS A 465 -67.96 -61.07 60.63
CA HIS A 465 -68.38 -60.52 59.32
C HIS A 465 -67.66 -59.21 58.93
N LEU A 466 -67.00 -58.53 59.88
CA LEU A 466 -66.28 -57.26 59.64
C LEU A 466 -64.92 -57.46 58.95
N ILE A 467 -64.29 -58.63 59.12
CA ILE A 467 -62.96 -58.93 58.60
C ILE A 467 -62.97 -59.05 57.05
N GLU A 468 -64.07 -59.55 56.46
CA GLU A 468 -64.23 -59.68 55.01
C GLU A 468 -64.55 -58.33 54.33
N ALA A 469 -65.36 -57.49 54.98
CA ALA A 469 -65.64 -56.12 54.54
C ALA A 469 -64.40 -55.22 54.63
N GLU A 470 -63.53 -55.43 55.61
CA GLU A 470 -62.26 -54.71 55.77
C GLU A 470 -61.23 -55.10 54.69
N GLN A 471 -61.20 -56.37 54.28
CA GLN A 471 -60.35 -56.84 53.17
C GLN A 471 -60.80 -56.27 51.82
N GLN A 472 -62.11 -56.22 51.53
CA GLN A 472 -62.62 -55.55 50.32
C GLN A 472 -62.38 -54.04 50.31
N LYS A 473 -62.44 -53.39 51.48
CA LYS A 473 -62.12 -51.95 51.61
C LYS A 473 -60.63 -51.68 51.38
N LYS A 474 -59.73 -52.55 51.87
CA LYS A 474 -58.29 -52.48 51.60
C LYS A 474 -57.95 -52.66 50.12
N ILE A 475 -58.64 -53.56 49.42
CA ILE A 475 -58.46 -53.76 47.96
C ILE A 475 -58.94 -52.52 47.19
N ARG A 476 -60.09 -51.93 47.53
CA ARG A 476 -60.56 -50.68 46.89
C ARG A 476 -59.65 -49.50 47.18
N GLU A 477 -59.15 -49.36 48.41
CA GLU A 477 -58.17 -48.32 48.75
C GLU A 477 -56.84 -48.50 48.02
N GLN A 478 -56.40 -49.74 47.78
CA GLN A 478 -55.22 -50.02 46.95
C GLN A 478 -55.47 -49.66 45.48
N GLN A 479 -56.62 -50.04 44.92
CA GLN A 479 -56.99 -49.67 43.55
C GLN A 479 -57.13 -48.15 43.37
N GLU A 480 -57.67 -47.42 44.35
CA GLU A 480 -57.72 -45.96 44.32
C GLU A 480 -56.34 -45.32 44.41
N LYS A 481 -55.44 -45.87 45.25
CA LYS A 481 -54.04 -45.42 45.32
C LYS A 481 -53.32 -45.69 44.00
N GLU A 482 -53.57 -46.84 43.38
CA GLU A 482 -52.99 -47.23 42.09
C GLU A 482 -53.52 -46.37 40.94
N ASN A 483 -54.82 -46.06 40.92
CA ASN A 483 -55.42 -45.10 39.98
C ASN A 483 -54.87 -43.67 40.17
N LYS A 484 -54.63 -43.24 41.41
CA LYS A 484 -53.96 -41.96 41.71
C LYS A 484 -52.52 -41.95 41.21
N ILE A 485 -51.78 -43.05 41.39
CA ILE A 485 -50.40 -43.22 40.87
C ILE A 485 -50.40 -43.18 39.34
N GLN A 486 -51.29 -43.91 38.68
CA GLN A 486 -51.49 -43.91 37.22
C GLN A 486 -51.82 -42.51 36.69
N HIS A 487 -52.69 -41.77 37.39
CA HIS A 487 -53.05 -40.41 37.00
C HIS A 487 -51.87 -39.43 37.15
N VAL A 488 -51.09 -39.54 38.23
CA VAL A 488 -49.87 -38.75 38.43
C VAL A 488 -48.82 -39.08 37.37
N LEU A 489 -48.64 -40.37 37.02
CA LEU A 489 -47.73 -40.81 35.95
C LEU A 489 -48.13 -40.21 34.60
N LYS A 490 -49.41 -40.29 34.21
CA LYS A 490 -49.89 -39.67 32.96
C LYS A 490 -49.70 -38.16 32.94
N LYS A 491 -49.96 -37.48 34.08
CA LYS A 491 -49.76 -36.04 34.20
C LYS A 491 -48.28 -35.64 34.10
N ASN A 492 -47.38 -36.44 34.69
CA ASN A 492 -45.94 -36.25 34.56
C ASN A 492 -45.46 -36.49 33.14
N GLU A 493 -45.95 -37.53 32.46
CA GLU A 493 -45.61 -37.83 31.07
C GLU A 493 -46.04 -36.70 30.12
N GLN A 494 -47.23 -36.14 30.32
CA GLN A 494 -47.69 -34.95 29.58
C GLN A 494 -46.80 -33.73 29.84
N LEU A 495 -46.40 -33.50 31.10
CA LEU A 495 -45.48 -32.42 31.47
C LEU A 495 -44.11 -32.59 30.82
N GLU A 496 -43.57 -33.82 30.79
CA GLU A 496 -42.31 -34.11 30.10
C GLU A 496 -42.43 -33.94 28.59
N SER A 497 -43.53 -34.37 27.98
CA SER A 497 -43.80 -34.18 26.56
C SER A 497 -43.86 -32.69 26.20
N MET A 498 -44.55 -31.88 27.00
CA MET A 498 -44.58 -30.42 26.84
C MET A 498 -43.19 -29.79 26.98
N LYS A 499 -42.38 -30.22 27.96
CA LYS A 499 -41.00 -29.76 28.13
C LYS A 499 -40.13 -30.14 26.93
N LYS A 500 -40.22 -31.37 26.43
CA LYS A 500 -39.52 -31.84 25.22
C LYS A 500 -39.91 -31.01 24.01
N SER A 501 -41.21 -30.75 23.80
CA SER A 501 -41.71 -29.89 22.73
C SER A 501 -41.18 -28.44 22.83
N GLN A 502 -41.16 -27.87 24.03
CA GLN A 502 -40.58 -26.54 24.26
C GLN A 502 -39.08 -26.49 23.93
N VAL A 503 -38.31 -27.50 24.34
CA VAL A 503 -36.88 -27.60 24.02
C VAL A 503 -36.67 -27.71 22.52
N ILE A 504 -37.42 -28.57 21.83
CA ILE A 504 -37.35 -28.71 20.36
C ILE A 504 -37.71 -27.39 19.66
N SER A 505 -38.76 -26.70 20.12
CA SER A 505 -39.13 -25.39 19.56
C SER A 505 -38.03 -24.34 19.75
N GLN A 506 -37.38 -24.31 20.90
CA GLN A 506 -36.24 -23.43 21.15
C GLN A 506 -35.05 -23.77 20.25
N LEU A 507 -34.78 -25.06 20.05
CA LEU A 507 -33.70 -25.56 19.20
C LEU A 507 -33.94 -25.19 17.73
N ASN A 508 -35.16 -25.35 17.23
CA ASN A 508 -35.55 -24.91 15.88
C ASN A 508 -35.40 -23.39 15.70
N LYS A 509 -35.77 -22.59 16.72
CA LYS A 509 -35.56 -21.13 16.68
C LYS A 509 -34.09 -20.75 16.69
N THR A 510 -33.23 -21.50 17.40
CA THR A 510 -31.79 -21.27 17.35
C THR A 510 -31.21 -21.67 16.00
N ASP A 511 -31.65 -22.78 15.42
CA ASP A 511 -31.21 -23.24 14.09
C ASP A 511 -31.63 -22.26 13.00
N GLU A 512 -32.85 -21.72 13.06
CA GLU A 512 -33.31 -20.69 12.13
C GLU A 512 -32.46 -19.41 12.25
N LYS A 513 -32.12 -18.98 13.47
CA LYS A 513 -31.22 -17.83 13.69
C LYS A 513 -29.82 -18.10 13.14
N VAL A 514 -29.30 -19.31 13.32
CA VAL A 514 -27.98 -19.72 12.79
C VAL A 514 -28.03 -19.74 11.25
N ALA A 515 -29.08 -20.28 10.64
CA ALA A 515 -29.28 -20.28 9.19
C ALA A 515 -29.39 -18.85 8.62
N GLN A 516 -30.13 -17.97 9.29
CA GLN A 516 -30.21 -16.55 8.92
C GLN A 516 -28.85 -15.84 9.06
N ALA A 517 -28.09 -16.12 10.13
CA ALA A 517 -26.75 -15.57 10.32
C ALA A 517 -25.76 -16.07 9.25
N GLN A 518 -25.84 -17.35 8.88
CA GLN A 518 -25.04 -17.91 7.78
C GLN A 518 -25.40 -17.29 6.43
N LYS A 519 -26.71 -17.11 6.15
CA LYS A 519 -27.18 -16.43 4.93
C LYS A 519 -26.68 -14.98 4.86
N LYS A 520 -26.78 -14.22 5.96
CA LYS A 520 -26.23 -12.85 6.06
C LYS A 520 -24.72 -12.83 5.85
N LYS A 521 -23.98 -13.75 6.47
CA LYS A 521 -22.52 -13.86 6.29
C LYS A 521 -22.15 -14.16 4.84
N GLN A 522 -22.89 -15.04 4.15
CA GLN A 522 -22.68 -15.31 2.73
C GLN A 522 -22.98 -14.09 1.85
N GLN A 523 -24.05 -13.35 2.15
CA GLN A 523 -24.35 -12.08 1.46
C GLN A 523 -23.24 -11.05 1.65
N GLU A 524 -22.74 -10.86 2.88
CA GLU A 524 -21.62 -9.94 3.14
C GLU A 524 -20.34 -10.34 2.39
N ILE A 525 -20.05 -11.65 2.27
CA ILE A 525 -18.90 -12.15 1.51
C ILE A 525 -19.07 -11.81 0.02
N LYS A 526 -20.28 -12.03 -0.54
CA LYS A 526 -20.60 -11.67 -1.92
C LYS A 526 -20.47 -10.17 -2.15
N GLU A 527 -21.01 -9.33 -1.26
CA GLU A 527 -20.90 -7.88 -1.35
C GLU A 527 -19.44 -7.39 -1.26
N LYS A 528 -18.65 -7.96 -0.36
CA LYS A 528 -17.21 -7.64 -0.24
C LYS A 528 -16.46 -8.01 -1.51
N HIS A 529 -16.74 -9.18 -2.07
CA HIS A 529 -16.13 -9.63 -3.32
C HIS A 529 -16.55 -8.75 -4.51
N MET A 530 -17.83 -8.40 -4.62
CA MET A 530 -18.33 -7.46 -5.63
C MET A 530 -17.66 -6.08 -5.51
N LYS A 531 -17.58 -5.53 -4.29
CA LYS A 531 -16.89 -4.25 -4.03
C LYS A 531 -15.40 -4.31 -4.38
N PHE A 532 -14.75 -5.45 -4.15
CA PHE A 532 -13.36 -5.66 -4.54
C PHE A 532 -13.21 -5.64 -6.07
N MET A 533 -14.05 -6.38 -6.81
CA MET A 533 -14.03 -6.38 -8.27
C MET A 533 -14.26 -4.99 -8.87
N LEU A 534 -15.19 -4.20 -8.30
CA LEU A 534 -15.43 -2.81 -8.71
C LEU A 534 -14.19 -1.93 -8.50
N LYS A 535 -13.52 -2.05 -7.36
CA LYS A 535 -12.29 -1.29 -7.10
C LYS A 535 -11.16 -1.66 -8.04
N GLU A 536 -11.01 -2.94 -8.38
CA GLU A 536 -10.02 -3.38 -9.37
C GLU A 536 -10.37 -2.84 -10.78
N LEU A 537 -11.64 -2.70 -11.12
CA LEU A 537 -12.07 -2.05 -12.38
C LEU A 537 -11.61 -0.59 -12.42
N GLU A 538 -11.86 0.16 -11.34
CA GLU A 538 -11.45 1.56 -11.23
C GLU A 538 -9.92 1.71 -11.30
N LYS A 539 -9.16 0.85 -10.63
CA LYS A 539 -7.69 0.88 -10.65
C LYS A 539 -7.15 0.64 -12.05
N GLU A 540 -7.59 -0.41 -12.73
CA GLU A 540 -7.13 -0.72 -14.09
C GLU A 540 -7.45 0.41 -15.07
N GLU A 541 -8.63 1.01 -14.93
CA GLU A 541 -9.05 2.13 -15.77
C GLU A 541 -8.19 3.37 -15.50
N ASN A 542 -7.92 3.69 -14.23
CA ASN A 542 -7.03 4.79 -13.87
C ASN A 542 -5.60 4.56 -14.38
N ILE A 543 -5.08 3.33 -14.30
CA ILE A 543 -3.76 2.98 -14.86
C ILE A 543 -3.76 3.17 -16.39
N LYS A 544 -4.83 2.79 -17.09
CA LYS A 544 -4.94 3.00 -18.54
C LYS A 544 -4.96 4.48 -18.91
N ILE A 545 -5.71 5.29 -18.17
CA ILE A 545 -5.76 6.76 -18.35
C ILE A 545 -4.37 7.36 -18.10
N MET A 546 -3.71 6.97 -17.01
CA MET A 546 -2.37 7.46 -16.66
C MET A 546 -1.35 7.12 -17.75
N LYS A 547 -1.34 5.87 -18.24
CA LYS A 547 -0.48 5.44 -19.35
C LYS A 547 -0.74 6.24 -20.62
N ALA A 548 -2.01 6.46 -20.98
CA ALA A 548 -2.37 7.26 -22.15
C ALA A 548 -1.92 8.73 -22.01
N GLN A 549 -1.98 9.29 -20.80
CA GLN A 549 -1.46 10.63 -20.52
C GLN A 549 0.07 10.70 -20.58
N GLU A 550 0.76 9.68 -20.08
CA GLU A 550 2.23 9.56 -20.19
C GLU A 550 2.67 9.41 -21.64
N GLU A 551 1.99 8.59 -22.43
CA GLU A 551 2.22 8.45 -23.87
C GLU A 551 2.03 9.79 -24.60
N LEU A 552 0.99 10.55 -24.25
CA LEU A 552 0.77 11.89 -24.80
C LEU A 552 1.89 12.86 -24.43
N LYS A 553 2.36 12.84 -23.17
CA LYS A 553 3.50 13.65 -22.74
C LYS A 553 4.76 13.27 -23.51
N LYS A 554 5.01 11.97 -23.70
CA LYS A 554 6.13 11.46 -24.50
C LYS A 554 6.02 11.91 -25.96
N GLN A 555 4.83 11.83 -26.57
CA GLN A 555 4.60 12.34 -27.92
C GLN A 555 4.89 13.85 -28.03
N LYS A 556 4.43 14.66 -27.06
CA LYS A 556 4.73 16.11 -27.04
C LYS A 556 6.22 16.40 -26.89
N ILE A 557 6.94 15.61 -26.09
CA ILE A 557 8.39 15.76 -25.95
C ILE A 557 9.09 15.38 -27.26
N MET A 558 8.66 14.31 -27.92
CA MET A 558 9.19 13.89 -29.23
C MET A 558 8.91 14.92 -30.32
N GLU A 559 7.71 15.49 -30.36
CA GLU A 559 7.31 16.55 -31.29
C GLU A 559 8.17 17.80 -31.08
N LYS A 560 8.37 18.24 -29.83
CA LYS A 560 9.30 19.34 -29.50
C LYS A 560 10.73 19.03 -29.92
N LEU A 561 11.21 17.80 -29.68
CA LEU A 561 12.55 17.38 -30.08
C LEU A 561 12.71 17.42 -31.61
N GLN A 562 11.67 17.01 -32.36
CA GLN A 562 11.66 17.09 -33.82
C GLN A 562 11.64 18.55 -34.31
N GLU A 563 10.86 19.42 -33.67
CA GLU A 563 10.87 20.87 -33.95
C GLU A 563 12.26 21.49 -33.69
N ASP A 564 12.89 21.15 -32.56
CA ASP A 564 14.23 21.61 -32.21
C ASP A 564 15.29 21.07 -33.18
N GLN A 565 15.18 19.80 -33.60
CA GLN A 565 16.03 19.22 -34.64
C GLN A 565 15.86 19.95 -35.97
N ALA A 566 14.63 20.19 -36.42
CA ALA A 566 14.34 20.94 -37.63
C ALA A 566 14.90 22.38 -37.55
N ARG A 567 14.78 23.03 -36.38
CA ARG A 567 15.35 24.35 -36.13
C ARG A 567 16.88 24.33 -36.17
N MET A 568 17.52 23.35 -35.55
CA MET A 568 18.97 23.18 -35.61
C MET A 568 19.46 22.90 -37.03
N GLU A 569 18.74 22.11 -37.81
CA GLU A 569 19.03 21.88 -39.23
C GLU A 569 18.89 23.15 -40.07
N ALA A 570 17.86 23.96 -39.81
CA ALA A 570 17.70 25.26 -40.45
C ALA A 570 18.88 26.18 -40.14
N ILE A 571 19.27 26.32 -38.87
CA ILE A 571 20.44 27.10 -38.44
C ILE A 571 21.73 26.55 -39.09
N ARG A 572 21.88 25.22 -39.17
CA ARG A 572 23.04 24.59 -39.82
C ARG A 572 23.11 24.92 -41.31
N LYS A 573 21.98 24.86 -42.03
CA LYS A 573 21.87 25.24 -43.44
C LYS A 573 22.19 26.73 -43.64
N GLU A 574 21.72 27.60 -42.76
CA GLU A 574 22.07 29.04 -42.79
C GLU A 574 23.55 29.28 -42.55
N ARG A 575 24.15 28.61 -41.56
CA ARG A 575 25.60 28.69 -41.28
C ARG A 575 26.43 28.19 -42.46
N GLU A 576 26.02 27.11 -43.11
CA GLU A 576 26.69 26.60 -44.31
C GLU A 576 26.60 27.60 -45.48
N LYS A 577 25.43 28.24 -45.68
CA LYS A 577 25.28 29.33 -46.66
C LYS A 577 26.22 30.50 -46.35
N MET A 578 26.31 30.92 -45.08
CA MET A 578 27.23 31.97 -44.65
C MET A 578 28.70 31.58 -44.86
N SER A 579 29.06 30.31 -44.59
CA SER A 579 30.41 29.79 -44.86
C SER A 579 30.75 29.86 -46.35
N LYS A 580 29.83 29.43 -47.23
CA LYS A 580 30.02 29.52 -48.70
C LYS A 580 30.15 30.96 -49.19
N ILE A 581 29.38 31.90 -48.62
CA ILE A 581 29.51 33.33 -48.92
C ILE A 581 30.89 33.85 -48.48
N SER A 582 31.33 33.49 -47.27
CA SER A 582 32.65 33.87 -46.74
C SER A 582 33.79 33.32 -47.60
N GLU A 583 33.72 32.05 -48.03
CA GLU A 583 34.71 31.45 -48.94
C GLU A 583 34.75 32.15 -50.29
N LYS A 584 33.60 32.50 -50.88
CA LYS A 584 33.56 33.30 -52.12
C LYS A 584 34.18 34.68 -51.93
N ALA A 585 33.89 35.35 -50.82
CA ALA A 585 34.51 36.64 -50.51
C ALA A 585 36.03 36.53 -50.32
N LYS A 586 36.52 35.47 -49.65
CA LYS A 586 37.96 35.18 -49.52
C LYS A 586 38.61 34.95 -50.89
N ARG A 587 38.00 34.14 -51.76
CA ARG A 587 38.51 33.93 -53.13
C ARG A 587 38.56 35.23 -53.93
N GLN A 588 37.53 36.07 -53.85
CA GLN A 588 37.53 37.39 -54.51
C GLN A 588 38.62 38.32 -53.94
N LEU A 589 38.88 38.28 -52.64
CA LEU A 589 39.97 39.03 -52.02
C LEU A 589 41.35 38.50 -52.45
N GLU A 590 41.52 37.19 -52.53
CA GLU A 590 42.73 36.56 -53.04
C GLU A 590 42.97 36.90 -54.52
N GLU A 591 41.94 36.85 -55.36
CA GLU A 591 42.01 37.28 -56.77
C GLU A 591 42.38 38.76 -56.89
N ARG A 592 41.78 39.64 -56.06
CA ARG A 592 42.16 41.06 -56.00
C ARG A 592 43.63 41.22 -55.59
N LYS A 593 44.07 40.50 -54.56
CA LYS A 593 45.46 40.53 -54.08
C LYS A 593 46.44 40.05 -55.18
N GLU A 594 46.10 38.98 -55.88
CA GLU A 594 46.88 38.45 -57.00
C GLU A 594 46.94 39.45 -58.16
N ASN A 595 45.81 40.10 -58.49
CA ASN A 595 45.77 41.16 -59.50
C ASN A 595 46.61 42.38 -59.09
N TYR A 596 46.56 42.77 -57.80
CA TYR A 596 47.43 43.82 -57.26
C TYR A 596 48.90 43.44 -57.36
N LEU A 597 49.27 42.20 -57.00
CA LEU A 597 50.64 41.69 -57.14
C LEU A 597 51.10 41.69 -58.61
N LYS A 598 50.27 41.21 -59.54
CA LYS A 598 50.54 41.24 -60.99
C LYS A 598 50.72 42.68 -61.50
N ASN A 599 49.87 43.61 -61.07
CA ASN A 599 49.98 45.02 -61.45
C ASN A 599 51.22 45.68 -60.84
N PHE A 600 51.55 45.35 -59.59
CA PHE A 600 52.75 45.80 -58.91
C PHE A 600 54.02 45.27 -59.59
N GLU A 601 54.07 43.99 -59.98
CA GLU A 601 55.17 43.44 -60.76
C GLU A 601 55.30 44.10 -62.13
N LYS A 602 54.18 44.39 -62.81
CA LYS A 602 54.19 45.17 -64.06
C LYS A 602 54.72 46.59 -63.84
N GLN A 603 54.32 47.26 -62.77
CA GLN A 603 54.85 48.58 -62.39
C GLN A 603 56.34 48.50 -62.05
N LYS A 604 56.78 47.50 -61.28
CA LYS A 604 58.19 47.28 -60.96
C LYS A 604 59.01 47.00 -62.22
N LYS A 605 58.50 46.22 -63.17
CA LYS A 605 59.13 46.02 -64.49
C LYS A 605 59.16 47.31 -65.32
N ARG A 606 58.11 48.14 -65.27
CA ARG A 606 58.08 49.46 -65.92
C ARG A 606 59.10 50.41 -65.29
N GLN A 607 59.13 50.52 -63.96
CA GLN A 607 60.10 51.32 -63.22
C GLN A 607 61.52 50.82 -63.42
N ALA A 608 61.76 49.50 -63.47
CA ALA A 608 63.08 48.94 -63.77
C ALA A 608 63.50 49.25 -65.22
N LYS A 609 62.57 49.20 -66.19
CA LYS A 609 62.82 49.66 -67.57
C LYS A 609 63.10 51.16 -67.60
N GLU A 610 62.35 51.97 -66.86
CA GLU A 610 62.49 53.42 -66.78
C GLU A 610 63.79 53.83 -66.05
N LEU A 611 64.21 53.08 -65.03
CA LEU A 611 65.52 53.19 -64.37
C LEU A 611 66.65 52.77 -65.31
N ALA A 612 66.50 51.69 -66.08
CA ALA A 612 67.48 51.31 -67.10
C ALA A 612 67.57 52.36 -68.22
N GLN A 613 66.44 52.96 -68.61
CA GLN A 613 66.38 54.05 -69.58
C GLN A 613 67.00 55.35 -69.02
N ARG A 614 66.77 55.65 -67.73
CA ARG A 614 67.43 56.75 -67.01
C ARG A 614 68.93 56.50 -66.80
N GLN A 615 69.37 55.26 -66.62
CA GLN A 615 70.81 54.92 -66.57
C GLN A 615 71.50 55.05 -67.94
N SER A 616 70.75 55.00 -69.05
CA SER A 616 71.28 55.32 -70.40
C SER A 616 71.35 56.82 -70.71
N GLN A 617 70.75 57.67 -69.87
CA GLN A 617 70.88 59.14 -69.94
C GLN A 617 71.55 59.61 -68.66
N GLY A 618 72.89 59.66 -68.67
CA GLY A 618 73.69 60.04 -67.50
C GLY A 618 73.23 61.36 -66.86
N ILE A 619 72.55 61.26 -65.72
CA ILE A 619 72.26 62.38 -64.82
C ILE A 619 72.67 61.94 -63.40
N PRO A 620 73.53 62.70 -62.70
CA PRO A 620 74.06 62.29 -61.39
C PRO A 620 72.99 62.34 -60.29
N SER A 621 72.99 61.30 -59.47
CA SER A 621 72.28 61.21 -58.19
C SER A 621 72.60 62.38 -57.26
N ARG A 622 71.55 63.06 -56.76
CA ARG A 622 71.63 63.94 -55.59
C ARG A 622 70.81 63.35 -54.45
N SER A 623 71.54 62.90 -53.44
CA SER A 623 71.08 62.43 -52.14
C SER A 623 70.45 63.56 -51.32
N GLN A 624 69.20 63.39 -50.89
CA GLN A 624 68.66 64.05 -49.69
C GLN A 624 67.69 63.09 -48.99
N LEU A 625 68.15 62.55 -47.86
CA LEU A 625 67.32 61.96 -46.80
C LEU A 625 66.69 63.11 -46.02
N PRO A 626 65.38 63.06 -45.70
CA PRO A 626 64.83 63.75 -44.56
C PRO A 626 64.81 62.80 -43.36
N GLU A 627 65.62 63.12 -42.37
CA GLU A 627 65.33 62.82 -40.97
C GLU A 627 64.07 63.61 -40.60
N ASP A 628 63.06 62.94 -40.07
CA ASP A 628 62.02 63.61 -39.29
C ASP A 628 61.66 62.70 -38.10
N ASP A 629 62.08 63.20 -36.94
CA ASP A 629 61.68 62.77 -35.62
C ASP A 629 60.17 62.95 -35.44
N ASN A 630 59.51 61.92 -34.91
CA ASN A 630 58.42 62.08 -33.96
C ASN A 630 58.30 60.81 -33.13
N ASP A 631 59.02 60.82 -32.01
CA ASP A 631 58.61 60.15 -30.80
C ASP A 631 57.24 60.71 -30.37
N ASP A 632 56.23 59.83 -30.24
CA ASP A 632 55.30 60.02 -29.14
C ASP A 632 54.83 58.67 -28.55
N TYR A 633 55.22 58.54 -27.29
CA TYR A 633 54.72 57.67 -26.25
C TYR A 633 53.20 57.40 -26.34
N ASN A 634 52.80 56.12 -26.34
CA ASN A 634 52.07 55.64 -25.16
C ASN A 634 52.06 54.11 -25.02
N ASN A 635 52.92 53.69 -24.11
CA ASN A 635 52.87 52.45 -23.36
C ASN A 635 51.57 52.41 -22.53
N SER A 636 50.64 51.51 -22.86
CA SER A 636 49.56 51.12 -21.95
C SER A 636 49.46 49.60 -21.87
N GLU A 637 50.45 49.05 -21.18
CA GLU A 637 50.33 47.81 -20.43
C GLU A 637 49.27 48.00 -19.32
N LYS A 638 48.06 47.48 -19.53
CA LYS A 638 47.10 47.21 -18.44
C LYS A 638 46.28 45.96 -18.73
N GLN A 639 46.55 44.96 -17.90
CA GLN A 639 45.59 44.10 -17.23
C GLN A 639 44.49 43.43 -18.07
N GLN A 640 44.66 42.11 -18.21
CA GLN A 640 43.68 41.12 -17.76
C GLN A 640 42.30 41.67 -17.40
N GLN A 641 41.34 41.56 -18.31
CA GLN A 641 40.01 41.04 -17.98
C GLN A 641 39.52 40.22 -19.17
N ASN A 642 39.42 38.90 -18.93
CA ASN A 642 38.62 38.00 -19.73
C ASN A 642 37.16 38.48 -19.69
N GLY A 643 36.76 39.28 -20.67
CA GLY A 643 35.36 39.65 -20.93
C GLY A 643 34.70 38.65 -21.88
N ASN A 644 34.74 37.36 -21.56
CA ASN A 644 33.87 36.37 -22.19
C ASN A 644 32.57 36.36 -21.39
N GLY A 645 31.69 37.31 -21.70
CA GLY A 645 30.41 37.53 -21.04
C GLY A 645 29.28 37.68 -22.04
N HIS A 646 29.12 36.70 -22.94
CA HIS A 646 27.83 36.46 -23.56
C HIS A 646 26.94 35.81 -22.49
N GLN A 647 26.11 36.63 -21.87
CA GLN A 647 24.90 36.19 -21.19
C GLN A 647 23.90 35.78 -22.26
N ASP A 648 23.96 34.52 -22.67
CA ASP A 648 22.75 33.82 -23.10
C ASP A 648 22.18 33.11 -21.89
N GLU A 649 21.04 33.62 -21.45
CA GLU A 649 20.09 32.96 -20.59
C GLU A 649 19.74 31.58 -21.17
N GLN A 650 20.12 30.53 -20.46
CA GLN A 650 19.29 29.32 -20.41
C GLN A 650 19.18 28.89 -18.96
N GLN A 651 18.10 29.37 -18.35
CA GLN A 651 17.45 28.65 -17.26
C GLN A 651 17.11 27.25 -17.77
N ASN A 652 17.86 26.25 -17.33
CA ASN A 652 17.46 24.85 -17.49
C ASN A 652 17.00 24.35 -16.11
N GLU A 653 15.72 24.61 -15.84
CA GLU A 653 14.96 23.90 -14.84
C GLU A 653 14.77 22.43 -15.27
N ASN A 654 14.65 21.56 -14.27
CA ASN A 654 14.20 20.17 -14.34
C ASN A 654 15.15 19.12 -14.92
N ASN A 655 16.00 18.60 -14.04
CA ASN A 655 16.38 17.19 -14.09
C ASN A 655 15.98 16.51 -12.77
N GLN A 656 14.69 16.23 -12.61
CA GLN A 656 14.20 15.24 -11.64
C GLN A 656 14.40 13.86 -12.26
N GLN A 657 15.45 13.16 -11.85
CA GLN A 657 15.49 11.70 -11.96
C GLN A 657 14.39 11.10 -11.07
N PRO A 658 13.59 10.14 -11.55
CA PRO A 658 12.74 9.36 -10.68
C PRO A 658 13.62 8.41 -9.86
N GLN A 659 13.52 8.53 -8.53
CA GLN A 659 13.96 7.47 -7.63
C GLN A 659 13.16 6.21 -7.92
N GLU A 660 13.85 5.15 -8.34
CA GLU A 660 13.31 3.79 -8.34
C GLU A 660 12.92 3.42 -6.91
N GLN A 661 11.61 3.33 -6.66
CA GLN A 661 11.10 2.65 -5.47
C GLN A 661 11.13 1.15 -5.74
N THR A 662 12.15 0.48 -5.22
CA THR A 662 12.11 -0.95 -4.93
C THR A 662 11.02 -1.19 -3.88
N ALA A 663 9.92 -1.83 -4.29
CA ALA A 663 8.92 -2.39 -3.40
C ALA A 663 9.36 -3.81 -2.97
N GLN A 664 9.46 -4.02 -1.66
CA GLN A 664 9.39 -5.33 -1.00
C GLN A 664 8.06 -5.44 -0.25
#